data_AF-A0A8C3GV93-F1
#
_entry.id   AF-A0A8C3GV93-F1
#
_cell.length_a   1.000
_cell.length_b   1.000
_cell.length_c   1.000
_cell.angle_alpha   90.00
_cell.angle_beta   90.00
_cell.angle_gamma   90.00
#
_symmetry.space_group_name_H-M   'P 1'
#
loop_
_entity.id
_entity.type
_entity.pdbx_description
1 polymer ?
#
loop_
_entity_poly.entity_id
_entity_poly.type
_entity_poly.pdbx_seq_one_letter_code
_entity_poly.pdbx_strand_id
1 'polypeptide(L)'
;MPIGVFGCPWPKKSWATRWSLTAASHLPTRRCSLTAHLWARALWPPLKVMRMLESVKHLLGAYSHEGKITFQSSFPSNYNCKDHPSAVPEPGCFGEGVQPALSSRAARRRKRRRSWGLLRWRWRGEAALSQALTHLPAGSWPLKAQAAARLRLLCTHPLPHFTPGSDREKTTMGLFYSKSQTEPSPCNLLTVKIIQMKNARKADLLSQSDCYVSLSLPTASVQHFRTKTVKNNKNPTWNETFHFTIQSQVKNILELKVCDEDNITQDDHLLTVFFDVSKIQLGENIQLSFQLNPQGKEELEVEFTMESSPDPPENIVTNGVLVSREVSCLDVQVNDGRLRKDTMERKFALTVDGSYEGTQTHTLSSCLCAASPARFHYIKYNQSALTVALPRRRRLSRSISSQNERDMNESVILPLNSLPIQEKITIGEDRTIDLYTKANEWTQGLCFRPRNLDARLGFDLCTDEQNFLQNRKKVVAAALKDVLHLEEDLQEHEVPIVAVTTTGCGIRALTAMYGSILGLQNLRVLDCVSYISGSSGTTWTMTKLYEDADWSRKDLGELIIEARKQAAKCKMGAFCLKSLRNYYRELSQRTQAGHKTSFIDLWGLMIEAMLNDGKSHHRLSDQRQAVNQGQNPLPIYLALNVKDKVATKDFREWVEFTPYEVGFLKYGAFIRAEDFGSEFFMGRLMKKLPESRICFMQGMWSSIFSKNLLDAWHAADNSEDFWNRWTQDKVTEIEEQPDLPEKPYEMATCVFTPTSGLSTTLRDILTDRPAVSKYHNFLRGFQMHNEYIQHEHFMKWKDTLLDTSPNDLRGSSEHLELVDAAFFFETSYPPLMRPERKVDVIIHLNYTGGSQTLPLEQACRYFAEQEIPFPCIGLVDDEKNLKECYMFDGADTPGAPLLLYFPLVNDTFQRYVAPGMTRSAAEMEQGKVDISSFSSPYSTREVSLKAEDFNKLLKLTNYNIMNNENIILQALRVAVARKKQALSQPASQAQPSA
;
A
#
# COMPACT_ATOMS: atom_id res chain seq x y z
N MET A 1 49.16 56.92 -13.59
CA MET A 1 50.02 57.84 -12.81
C MET A 1 49.12 58.87 -12.15
N PRO A 2 49.39 59.37 -10.93
CA PRO A 2 50.48 59.06 -9.97
C PRO A 2 49.97 58.33 -8.68
N ILE A 3 50.71 57.42 -8.01
CA ILE A 3 51.82 57.55 -7.00
C ILE A 3 51.31 58.06 -5.64
N GLY A 4 51.58 57.52 -4.44
CA GLY A 4 52.45 56.46 -3.86
C GLY A 4 52.20 56.46 -2.31
N VAL A 5 52.66 55.57 -1.42
CA VAL A 5 54.04 55.24 -0.94
C VAL A 5 53.84 54.36 0.34
N PHE A 6 54.20 53.06 0.40
CA PHE A 6 55.42 52.38 0.93
C PHE A 6 55.15 51.45 2.14
N GLY A 7 55.79 50.27 2.14
CA GLY A 7 56.12 49.51 3.36
C GLY A 7 55.97 47.98 3.31
N CYS A 8 56.98 47.27 2.77
CA CYS A 8 57.17 45.81 2.88
C CYS A 8 58.10 45.50 4.10
N PRO A 9 58.19 44.27 4.68
CA PRO A 9 58.88 43.16 4.01
C PRO A 9 58.34 41.71 4.26
N TRP A 10 58.68 40.83 3.32
CA TRP A 10 58.57 39.35 3.29
C TRP A 10 59.69 38.64 4.11
N PRO A 11 59.61 37.33 4.48
CA PRO A 11 59.80 36.15 3.57
C PRO A 11 58.92 34.90 3.87
N LYS A 12 58.36 34.18 2.87
CA LYS A 12 58.89 33.07 2.04
C LYS A 12 59.38 31.80 2.78
N LYS A 13 58.72 30.65 2.51
CA LYS A 13 59.24 29.31 2.10
C LYS A 13 58.03 28.36 1.84
N SER A 14 57.70 27.83 0.65
CA SER A 14 58.33 26.82 -0.25
C SER A 14 58.45 25.40 0.39
N TRP A 15 58.10 24.23 -0.18
CA TRP A 15 57.73 23.69 -1.51
C TRP A 15 57.03 22.30 -1.41
N ALA A 16 56.28 21.92 -2.46
CA ALA A 16 56.20 20.63 -3.23
C ALA A 16 56.83 19.31 -2.65
N THR A 17 56.45 18.05 -2.92
CA THR A 17 55.86 17.34 -4.09
C THR A 17 55.61 15.85 -3.72
N ARG A 18 54.55 15.23 -4.29
CA ARG A 18 54.33 13.84 -4.82
C ARG A 18 55.19 12.59 -4.38
N TRP A 19 54.57 11.40 -4.53
CA TRP A 19 55.05 9.97 -4.58
C TRP A 19 54.87 9.17 -3.27
N SER A 20 54.60 7.86 -3.20
CA SER A 20 54.20 6.76 -4.11
C SER A 20 53.98 5.50 -3.23
N LEU A 21 53.21 4.52 -3.71
CA LEU A 21 53.01 3.19 -3.10
C LEU A 21 54.31 2.38 -3.01
N THR A 22 54.54 1.69 -1.88
CA THR A 22 55.34 0.45 -1.80
C THR A 22 54.84 -0.45 -0.67
N ALA A 23 54.77 -1.74 -0.99
CA ALA A 23 54.35 -2.83 -0.11
C ALA A 23 55.52 -3.39 0.72
N ALA A 24 55.25 -3.84 1.95
CA ALA A 24 56.00 -4.90 2.61
C ALA A 24 55.16 -5.57 3.71
N SER A 25 55.19 -6.90 3.70
CA SER A 25 54.43 -7.88 4.48
C SER A 25 55.08 -8.23 5.82
N HIS A 26 54.29 -8.56 6.87
CA HIS A 26 54.37 -9.85 7.59
C HIS A 26 53.34 -10.05 8.73
N LEU A 27 52.76 -11.28 8.75
CA LEU A 27 52.20 -12.09 9.87
C LEU A 27 50.70 -11.92 10.28
N PRO A 28 50.01 -13.01 10.73
CA PRO A 28 49.08 -13.73 9.86
C PRO A 28 47.63 -13.70 10.34
N THR A 29 46.69 -13.49 9.41
CA THR A 29 45.25 -13.71 9.62
C THR A 29 44.83 -15.08 9.08
N ARG A 30 44.43 -15.99 9.98
CA ARG A 30 43.53 -17.10 9.64
C ARG A 30 42.28 -17.00 10.50
N ARG A 31 41.13 -17.05 9.82
CA ARG A 31 39.73 -17.07 10.29
C ARG A 31 39.10 -15.72 10.64
N CYS A 32 38.62 -15.02 9.61
CA CYS A 32 37.34 -14.29 9.62
C CYS A 32 37.04 -13.74 8.21
N SER A 33 36.67 -14.58 7.24
CA SER A 33 36.21 -14.09 5.92
C SER A 33 34.73 -14.38 5.61
N LEU A 34 34.03 -15.18 6.42
CA LEU A 34 32.58 -15.37 6.24
C LEU A 34 31.73 -14.35 7.02
N THR A 35 32.22 -13.86 8.16
CA THR A 35 31.51 -12.90 9.02
C THR A 35 31.50 -11.50 8.41
N ALA A 36 32.56 -11.04 7.77
CA ALA A 36 32.62 -9.71 7.16
C ALA A 36 31.70 -9.55 5.94
N HIS A 37 31.51 -10.61 5.13
CA HIS A 37 30.58 -10.59 3.99
C HIS A 37 29.10 -10.64 4.42
N LEU A 38 28.79 -11.28 5.55
CA LEU A 38 27.45 -11.27 6.13
C LEU A 38 27.09 -9.92 6.76
N TRP A 39 28.07 -9.21 7.33
CA TRP A 39 27.89 -7.85 7.84
C TRP A 39 27.71 -6.83 6.70
N ALA A 40 28.49 -6.94 5.62
CA ALA A 40 28.41 -6.00 4.48
C ALA A 40 27.09 -6.09 3.69
N ARG A 41 26.44 -7.26 3.63
CA ARG A 41 25.13 -7.43 2.95
C ARG A 41 23.91 -7.14 3.83
N ALA A 42 24.01 -7.31 5.15
CA ALA A 42 22.91 -7.03 6.08
C ALA A 42 22.86 -5.58 6.56
N LEU A 43 24.00 -4.87 6.58
CA LEU A 43 24.13 -3.47 7.02
C LEU A 43 24.24 -2.46 5.87
N TRP A 44 24.13 -2.90 4.62
CA TRP A 44 24.15 -2.01 3.46
C TRP A 44 23.05 -0.91 3.53
N PRO A 45 21.83 -1.18 4.05
CA PRO A 45 20.83 -0.12 4.24
C PRO A 45 21.17 0.93 5.33
N PRO A 46 21.55 0.59 6.58
CA PRO A 46 21.89 1.60 7.59
C PRO A 46 23.17 2.39 7.29
N LEU A 47 24.13 1.82 6.56
CA LEU A 47 25.32 2.56 6.10
C LEU A 47 25.01 3.60 5.00
N LYS A 48 23.97 3.39 4.17
CA LYS A 48 23.47 4.41 3.25
C LYS A 48 22.79 5.56 3.99
N VAL A 49 21.98 5.25 5.01
CA VAL A 49 21.31 6.26 5.85
C VAL A 49 22.33 7.11 6.63
N MET A 50 23.34 6.49 7.23
CA MET A 50 24.44 7.20 7.91
C MET A 50 25.28 8.05 6.95
N ARG A 51 25.61 7.54 5.75
CA ARG A 51 26.36 8.29 4.73
C ARG A 51 25.55 9.44 4.13
N MET A 52 24.24 9.26 3.95
CA MET A 52 23.34 10.33 3.50
C MET A 52 23.26 11.45 4.55
N LEU A 53 23.19 11.09 5.85
CA LEU A 53 23.24 12.06 6.95
C LEU A 53 24.61 12.79 7.04
N GLU A 54 25.73 12.11 6.77
CA GLU A 54 27.06 12.74 6.68
C GLU A 54 27.21 13.63 5.44
N SER A 55 26.67 13.24 4.29
CA SER A 55 26.66 14.05 3.06
C SER A 55 25.80 15.30 3.20
N VAL A 56 24.65 15.22 3.86
CA VAL A 56 23.80 16.38 4.21
C VAL A 56 24.52 17.31 5.20
N LYS A 57 25.27 16.76 6.17
CA LYS A 57 26.10 17.54 7.08
C LYS A 57 27.22 18.31 6.36
N HIS A 58 27.83 17.69 5.34
CA HIS A 58 28.85 18.33 4.51
C HIS A 58 28.28 19.39 3.55
N LEU A 59 27.10 19.16 2.99
CA LEU A 59 26.38 20.15 2.17
C LEU A 59 25.91 21.36 3.00
N LEU A 60 25.41 21.14 4.22
CA LEU A 60 25.03 22.20 5.15
C LEU A 60 26.25 22.95 5.73
N GLY A 61 27.39 22.27 5.87
CA GLY A 61 28.66 22.89 6.28
C GLY A 61 29.31 23.73 5.18
N ALA A 62 29.08 23.42 3.91
CA ALA A 62 29.63 24.16 2.77
C ALA A 62 28.87 25.47 2.46
N TYR A 63 27.58 25.55 2.81
CA TYR A 63 26.75 26.74 2.57
C TYR A 63 26.77 27.79 3.69
N SER A 64 27.55 27.57 4.76
CA SER A 64 27.76 28.55 5.84
C SER A 64 28.71 29.68 5.47
N HIS A 65 29.32 29.68 4.28
CA HIS A 65 30.37 30.64 3.91
C HIS A 65 29.99 31.73 2.89
N GLU A 66 28.75 31.77 2.41
CA GLU A 66 28.24 32.89 1.58
C GLU A 66 26.94 33.44 2.20
N GLY A 67 27.08 34.59 2.86
CA GLY A 67 26.09 35.10 3.81
C GLY A 67 24.81 35.69 3.20
N LYS A 68 23.68 35.40 3.86
CA LYS A 68 22.67 36.34 4.41
C LYS A 68 21.40 35.57 4.80
N ILE A 69 21.39 34.96 6.00
CA ILE A 69 20.16 34.57 6.72
C ILE A 69 20.45 34.76 8.22
N THR A 70 19.75 35.69 8.87
CA THR A 70 19.83 35.94 10.33
C THR A 70 18.89 34.99 11.08
N PHE A 71 19.45 34.09 11.88
CA PHE A 71 18.72 33.38 12.94
C PHE A 71 18.67 34.27 14.19
N GLN A 72 17.49 34.73 14.61
CA GLN A 72 17.30 35.29 15.95
C GLN A 72 17.08 34.14 16.94
N SER A 73 18.08 33.88 17.77
CA SER A 73 17.93 33.10 19.00
C SER A 73 17.89 34.08 20.18
N SER A 74 16.79 34.09 20.92
CA SER A 74 16.65 34.88 22.14
C SER A 74 17.12 34.05 23.34
N PHE A 75 18.36 34.28 23.77
CA PHE A 75 18.85 33.95 25.11
C PHE A 75 18.97 35.24 25.92
N PRO A 76 18.65 35.27 27.22
CA PRO A 76 19.21 36.23 28.14
C PRO A 76 20.37 35.59 28.92
N SER A 77 21.56 36.14 28.71
CA SER A 77 22.74 35.96 29.55
C SER A 77 22.78 37.06 30.62
N ASN A 78 22.99 36.68 31.89
CA ASN A 78 23.87 37.38 32.84
C ASN A 78 23.83 36.67 34.21
N TYR A 79 24.97 36.14 34.67
CA TYR A 79 25.71 36.65 35.83
C TYR A 79 27.03 35.87 35.99
N ASN A 80 28.03 36.57 36.53
CA ASN A 80 29.46 36.30 36.40
C ASN A 80 30.06 35.93 37.77
N CYS A 81 31.13 35.12 37.71
CA CYS A 81 32.27 35.03 38.64
C CYS A 81 32.20 34.31 40.01
N LYS A 82 33.15 33.35 40.13
CA LYS A 82 34.10 33.08 41.24
C LYS A 82 33.58 32.34 42.48
N ASP A 83 34.02 31.09 42.67
CA ASP A 83 35.12 30.72 43.59
C ASP A 83 35.26 29.18 43.73
N HIS A 84 36.50 28.70 43.68
CA HIS A 84 36.94 27.40 44.21
C HIS A 84 37.50 27.66 45.62
N PRO A 85 37.43 26.73 46.60
CA PRO A 85 38.48 25.71 46.69
C PRO A 85 38.12 24.34 47.35
N SER A 86 38.87 23.32 46.93
CA SER A 86 39.60 22.30 47.73
C SER A 86 38.93 21.36 48.76
N ALA A 87 39.35 20.09 48.65
CA ALA A 87 39.92 19.22 49.71
C ALA A 87 39.20 17.88 50.02
N VAL A 88 39.92 16.82 49.64
CA VAL A 88 39.98 15.40 50.06
C VAL A 88 40.22 15.32 51.60
N PRO A 89 39.77 14.29 52.36
CA PRO A 89 40.49 13.00 52.44
C PRO A 89 39.70 11.70 52.69
N GLU A 90 40.15 10.61 52.04
CA GLU A 90 40.10 9.23 52.59
C GLU A 90 41.06 9.12 53.79
N PRO A 91 40.93 8.12 54.69
CA PRO A 91 41.60 6.81 54.48
C PRO A 91 40.72 5.63 54.93
N GLY A 92 40.81 4.44 54.32
CA GLY A 92 41.86 3.42 54.59
C GLY A 92 41.31 2.37 55.58
N CYS A 93 41.60 1.07 55.53
CA CYS A 93 42.71 0.38 54.91
C CYS A 93 42.55 -1.15 55.10
N PHE A 94 43.02 -1.89 54.09
CA PHE A 94 43.70 -3.22 54.12
C PHE A 94 43.01 -4.51 54.58
N GLY A 95 43.27 -5.57 53.78
CA GLY A 95 43.49 -6.91 54.33
C GLY A 95 43.17 -8.10 53.42
N GLU A 96 44.03 -8.35 52.43
CA GLU A 96 44.51 -9.65 51.93
C GLU A 96 43.68 -10.95 52.01
N GLY A 97 43.71 -11.72 50.92
CA GLY A 97 44.32 -13.05 51.01
C GLY A 97 43.53 -14.30 50.59
N VAL A 98 43.81 -14.78 49.37
CA VAL A 98 44.16 -16.18 49.04
C VAL A 98 43.08 -17.30 49.10
N GLN A 99 42.88 -17.97 47.95
CA GLN A 99 42.19 -19.27 47.74
C GLN A 99 42.91 -20.45 48.44
N PRO A 100 42.26 -21.62 48.68
CA PRO A 100 42.34 -22.71 47.68
C PRO A 100 41.12 -23.67 47.59
N ALA A 101 40.85 -24.07 46.34
CA ALA A 101 40.58 -25.38 45.73
C ALA A 101 40.13 -26.66 46.52
N LEU A 102 39.47 -27.56 45.75
CA LEU A 102 39.38 -29.06 45.84
C LEU A 102 38.37 -29.64 46.86
N SER A 103 37.70 -30.80 46.70
CA SER A 103 37.55 -31.86 45.67
C SER A 103 36.34 -32.74 46.10
N SER A 104 35.62 -33.45 45.21
CA SER A 104 35.77 -34.92 44.95
C SER A 104 34.63 -35.33 43.97
N ARG A 105 34.88 -35.92 42.79
CA ARG A 105 35.08 -37.36 42.46
C ARG A 105 34.08 -38.29 43.18
N ALA A 106 33.34 -39.20 42.55
CA ALA A 106 33.65 -40.00 41.36
C ALA A 106 32.45 -40.77 40.71
N ALA A 107 32.63 -41.06 39.41
CA ALA A 107 32.31 -42.30 38.65
C ALA A 107 30.83 -42.64 38.30
N ARG A 108 30.47 -43.17 37.11
CA ARG A 108 31.14 -43.95 36.03
C ARG A 108 30.56 -43.54 34.64
N ARG A 109 31.32 -43.22 33.57
CA ARG A 109 31.87 -44.08 32.48
C ARG A 109 30.85 -45.10 31.90
N ARG A 110 30.57 -45.21 30.58
CA ARG A 110 31.50 -45.44 29.45
C ARG A 110 30.82 -45.45 28.04
N LYS A 111 31.62 -45.07 27.02
CA LYS A 111 31.74 -45.55 25.59
C LYS A 111 30.59 -45.26 24.59
N ARG A 112 30.82 -44.48 23.51
CA ARG A 112 31.63 -44.68 22.24
C ARG A 112 30.89 -45.44 21.13
N ARG A 113 30.61 -44.76 20.00
CA ARG A 113 31.03 -45.03 18.58
C ARG A 113 30.07 -44.25 17.63
N ARG A 114 30.55 -43.37 16.74
CA ARG A 114 30.99 -43.60 15.33
C ARG A 114 29.87 -44.28 14.50
N SER A 115 29.50 -43.89 13.28
CA SER A 115 29.97 -42.89 12.31
C SER A 115 29.14 -43.03 11.01
N TRP A 116 28.93 -41.93 10.27
CA TRP A 116 28.76 -41.85 8.78
C TRP A 116 27.43 -42.23 8.12
N GLY A 117 27.05 -41.43 7.11
CA GLY A 117 26.10 -41.82 6.06
C GLY A 117 25.30 -40.66 5.47
N LEU A 118 25.72 -40.17 4.31
CA LEU A 118 25.13 -39.09 3.53
C LEU A 118 23.94 -39.55 2.64
N LEU A 119 23.15 -38.54 2.24
CA LEU A 119 22.46 -38.33 0.95
C LEU A 119 21.00 -38.79 0.71
N ARG A 120 20.16 -37.75 0.47
CA ARG A 120 19.04 -37.57 -0.51
C ARG A 120 17.92 -38.63 -0.60
N TRP A 121 16.66 -38.17 -0.58
CA TRP A 121 15.84 -37.85 -1.77
C TRP A 121 14.46 -37.26 -1.37
N ARG A 122 13.84 -36.60 -2.36
CA ARG A 122 12.65 -35.74 -2.36
C ARG A 122 11.31 -36.52 -2.40
N TRP A 123 10.25 -35.87 -1.88
CA TRP A 123 8.86 -35.77 -2.38
C TRP A 123 8.17 -37.00 -3.00
N ARG A 124 7.04 -37.41 -2.40
CA ARG A 124 5.70 -37.46 -3.02
C ARG A 124 4.61 -37.64 -1.96
N GLY A 125 3.60 -36.77 -2.01
CA GLY A 125 2.27 -37.06 -1.47
C GLY A 125 1.51 -38.03 -2.38
N GLU A 126 0.37 -38.50 -1.88
CA GLU A 126 -0.51 -39.55 -2.43
C GLU A 126 -0.13 -41.00 -2.10
N ALA A 127 -0.12 -41.33 -0.81
CA ALA A 127 -0.33 -42.70 -0.33
C ALA A 127 -0.81 -42.75 1.13
N ALA A 128 -1.66 -41.80 1.56
CA ALA A 128 -2.17 -41.72 2.92
C ALA A 128 -3.71 -41.67 2.97
N LEU A 129 -4.36 -42.66 2.33
CA LEU A 129 -5.77 -42.98 2.56
C LEU A 129 -6.05 -44.49 2.45
N SER A 130 -5.01 -45.32 2.57
CA SER A 130 -5.12 -46.78 2.69
C SER A 130 -4.28 -47.37 3.83
N GLN A 131 -3.76 -46.54 4.75
CA GLN A 131 -3.01 -46.95 5.94
C GLN A 131 -3.59 -46.39 7.25
N ALA A 132 -4.91 -46.15 7.28
CA ALA A 132 -5.63 -45.72 8.49
C ALA A 132 -6.74 -46.71 8.91
N LEU A 133 -6.59 -48.00 8.62
CA LEU A 133 -7.54 -49.06 9.03
C LEU A 133 -6.87 -50.32 9.61
N THR A 134 -5.59 -50.26 9.99
CA THR A 134 -4.85 -51.41 10.58
C THR A 134 -4.57 -51.29 12.08
N HIS A 135 -5.10 -50.29 12.77
CA HIS A 135 -4.99 -50.19 14.22
C HIS A 135 -6.33 -49.89 14.89
N LEU A 136 -7.25 -50.87 14.89
CA LEU A 136 -8.33 -50.93 15.88
C LEU A 136 -8.58 -52.38 16.33
N PRO A 137 -8.76 -52.65 17.64
CA PRO A 137 -8.86 -54.00 18.18
C PRO A 137 -10.16 -54.73 17.79
N ALA A 138 -10.10 -56.07 17.78
CA ALA A 138 -11.21 -56.95 17.47
C ALA A 138 -12.31 -56.88 18.53
N GLY A 139 -13.52 -56.46 18.13
CA GLY A 139 -14.70 -56.55 18.99
C GLY A 139 -15.79 -55.51 18.69
N SER A 140 -16.47 -55.64 17.54
CA SER A 140 -17.85 -55.16 17.29
C SER A 140 -18.20 -55.26 15.80
N TRP A 141 -18.49 -56.48 15.35
CA TRP A 141 -18.93 -56.80 14.01
C TRP A 141 -20.37 -56.39 13.58
N PRO A 142 -21.25 -55.76 14.39
CA PRO A 142 -22.57 -55.33 13.88
C PRO A 142 -22.64 -53.94 13.23
N LEU A 143 -21.62 -53.08 13.32
CA LEU A 143 -21.68 -51.69 12.80
C LEU A 143 -21.11 -51.50 11.39
N LYS A 144 -20.49 -52.54 10.80
CA LYS A 144 -19.96 -52.49 9.42
C LYS A 144 -20.99 -52.87 8.35
N ALA A 145 -22.10 -53.50 8.73
CA ALA A 145 -23.15 -53.92 7.80
C ALA A 145 -24.18 -52.82 7.45
N GLN A 146 -24.27 -51.74 8.23
CA GLN A 146 -25.19 -50.62 7.95
C GLN A 146 -24.58 -49.48 7.13
N ALA A 147 -23.26 -49.41 6.99
CA ALA A 147 -22.60 -48.38 6.16
C ALA A 147 -22.46 -48.78 4.69
N ALA A 148 -22.48 -50.07 4.36
CA ALA A 148 -22.35 -50.57 2.98
C ALA A 148 -23.68 -50.63 2.20
N ALA A 149 -24.83 -50.46 2.88
CA ALA A 149 -26.16 -50.53 2.27
C ALA A 149 -26.74 -49.16 1.86
N ARG A 150 -26.08 -48.04 2.20
CA ARG A 150 -26.55 -46.67 1.89
C ARG A 150 -25.84 -45.99 0.71
N LEU A 151 -24.95 -46.69 0.02
CA LEU A 151 -24.15 -46.16 -1.09
C LEU A 151 -24.44 -46.84 -2.45
N ARG A 152 -25.56 -47.58 -2.56
CA ARG A 152 -25.91 -48.35 -3.78
C ARG A 152 -27.34 -48.14 -4.32
N LEU A 153 -28.04 -47.10 -3.90
CA LEU A 153 -29.34 -46.74 -4.47
C LEU A 153 -29.36 -45.23 -4.69
N LEU A 154 -29.06 -44.79 -5.91
CA LEU A 154 -29.49 -43.53 -6.54
C LEU A 154 -28.86 -43.46 -7.94
N CYS A 155 -29.42 -44.22 -8.89
CA CYS A 155 -29.30 -44.03 -10.34
C CYS A 155 -30.28 -44.99 -11.03
N THR A 156 -31.50 -44.52 -11.36
CA THR A 156 -32.37 -44.98 -12.47
C THR A 156 -33.64 -44.10 -12.54
N HIS A 157 -33.97 -43.63 -13.76
CA HIS A 157 -34.98 -42.65 -14.22
C HIS A 157 -36.48 -43.01 -13.96
N PRO A 158 -37.52 -42.24 -14.41
CA PRO A 158 -37.69 -40.80 -14.75
C PRO A 158 -38.90 -40.11 -14.03
N LEU A 159 -39.09 -38.80 -14.27
CA LEU A 159 -40.15 -37.90 -13.74
C LEU A 159 -41.60 -38.32 -14.04
N PRO A 160 -42.58 -37.83 -13.22
CA PRO A 160 -43.70 -37.09 -13.80
C PRO A 160 -44.03 -35.76 -13.09
N HIS A 161 -44.65 -34.88 -13.88
CA HIS A 161 -45.11 -33.52 -13.58
C HIS A 161 -45.95 -33.34 -12.31
N PHE A 162 -45.71 -32.27 -11.54
CA PHE A 162 -46.73 -31.49 -10.81
C PHE A 162 -46.16 -30.11 -10.38
N THR A 163 -46.91 -29.04 -10.62
CA THR A 163 -46.61 -27.62 -10.26
C THR A 163 -47.35 -27.21 -8.96
N PRO A 164 -47.14 -26.01 -8.37
CA PRO A 164 -46.35 -25.77 -7.16
C PRO A 164 -47.19 -25.36 -5.93
N GLY A 165 -46.60 -25.41 -4.72
CA GLY A 165 -47.24 -24.87 -3.51
C GLY A 165 -46.31 -24.75 -2.29
N SER A 166 -46.05 -23.49 -1.92
CA SER A 166 -45.67 -22.93 -0.61
C SER A 166 -44.54 -23.53 0.25
N ASP A 167 -43.55 -22.67 0.49
CA ASP A 167 -42.89 -22.37 1.77
C ASP A 167 -42.26 -23.51 2.56
N ARG A 168 -40.91 -23.54 2.51
CA ARG A 168 -40.05 -23.74 3.69
C ARG A 168 -38.62 -23.34 3.39
N GLU A 169 -38.17 -22.32 4.12
CA GLU A 169 -36.81 -21.80 4.19
C GLU A 169 -35.78 -22.92 4.41
N LYS A 170 -34.72 -22.91 3.59
CA LYS A 170 -33.49 -23.66 3.83
C LYS A 170 -32.33 -22.69 3.97
N THR A 171 -31.80 -22.65 5.19
CA THR A 171 -30.50 -22.13 5.57
C THR A 171 -29.44 -22.52 4.54
N THR A 172 -28.97 -21.55 3.76
CA THR A 172 -27.91 -21.72 2.77
C THR A 172 -26.68 -21.01 3.30
N MET A 173 -25.55 -21.73 3.36
CA MET A 173 -24.23 -21.16 3.64
C MET A 173 -23.99 -19.94 2.74
N GLY A 174 -23.70 -18.80 3.37
CA GLY A 174 -23.58 -17.50 2.71
C GLY A 174 -22.58 -17.53 1.56
N LEU A 175 -23.09 -17.35 0.35
CA LEU A 175 -22.30 -17.09 -0.83
C LEU A 175 -22.00 -15.59 -0.89
N PHE A 176 -20.70 -15.24 -0.88
CA PHE A 176 -20.20 -13.92 -1.23
C PHE A 176 -20.55 -13.62 -2.69
N TYR A 177 -21.68 -12.98 -2.97
CA TYR A 177 -21.95 -12.43 -4.29
C TYR A 177 -22.48 -11.01 -4.16
N SER A 178 -21.61 -10.03 -4.41
CA SER A 178 -22.04 -8.79 -5.04
C SER A 178 -22.60 -9.17 -6.42
N LYS A 179 -23.80 -8.71 -6.78
CA LYS A 179 -24.34 -8.82 -8.15
C LYS A 179 -23.54 -7.87 -9.05
N SER A 180 -22.28 -8.18 -9.33
CA SER A 180 -21.55 -7.53 -10.41
C SER A 180 -22.11 -8.07 -11.72
N GLN A 181 -22.98 -7.32 -12.38
CA GLN A 181 -23.56 -7.73 -13.66
C GLN A 181 -22.46 -7.64 -14.72
N THR A 182 -22.33 -8.70 -15.52
CA THR A 182 -21.48 -8.67 -16.71
C THR A 182 -22.23 -7.94 -17.80
N GLU A 183 -21.62 -6.91 -18.36
CA GLU A 183 -22.25 -6.04 -19.36
C GLU A 183 -21.56 -6.22 -20.70
N PRO A 184 -22.28 -6.56 -21.78
CA PRO A 184 -21.72 -6.59 -23.12
C PRO A 184 -21.53 -5.16 -23.63
N SER A 185 -20.29 -4.79 -23.96
CA SER A 185 -19.93 -3.45 -24.42
C SER A 185 -19.16 -3.48 -25.74
N PRO A 186 -19.51 -2.62 -26.73
CA PRO A 186 -18.85 -2.60 -28.02
C PRO A 186 -17.39 -2.09 -27.94
N CYS A 187 -16.53 -2.72 -28.73
CA CYS A 187 -15.19 -2.22 -29.03
C CYS A 187 -15.24 -1.39 -30.31
N ASN A 188 -14.35 -0.40 -30.40
CA ASN A 188 -14.20 0.45 -31.59
C ASN A 188 -12.79 0.29 -32.17
N LEU A 189 -12.67 0.57 -33.46
CA LEU A 189 -11.39 0.66 -34.17
C LEU A 189 -11.01 2.14 -34.30
N LEU A 190 -9.94 2.54 -33.59
CA LEU A 190 -9.33 3.85 -33.69
C LEU A 190 -8.18 3.80 -34.71
N THR A 191 -8.30 4.60 -35.75
CA THR A 191 -7.23 4.83 -36.73
C THR A 191 -6.58 6.19 -36.44
N VAL A 192 -5.26 6.20 -36.25
CA VAL A 192 -4.47 7.39 -35.96
C VAL A 192 -3.43 7.57 -37.07
N LYS A 193 -3.50 8.67 -37.80
CA LYS A 193 -2.54 9.00 -38.85
C LYS A 193 -1.74 10.23 -38.46
N ILE A 194 -0.44 10.02 -38.25
CA ILE A 194 0.52 11.08 -37.97
C ILE A 194 0.90 11.74 -39.28
N ILE A 195 0.47 12.98 -39.49
CA ILE A 195 0.64 13.69 -40.77
C ILE A 195 2.01 14.38 -40.79
N GLN A 196 2.17 15.43 -39.99
CA GLN A 196 3.34 16.28 -39.99
C GLN A 196 3.48 17.07 -38.68
N MET A 197 4.67 17.62 -38.47
CA MET A 197 4.93 18.63 -37.45
C MET A 197 5.42 19.90 -38.13
N LYS A 198 5.06 21.05 -37.58
CA LYS A 198 5.51 22.37 -38.06
C LYS A 198 6.34 23.06 -36.99
N ASN A 199 7.39 23.75 -37.42
CA ASN A 199 8.28 24.53 -36.57
C ASN A 199 8.87 23.75 -35.38
N ALA A 200 9.27 22.50 -35.58
CA ALA A 200 9.90 21.70 -34.54
C ALA A 200 11.08 22.45 -33.89
N ARG A 201 11.13 22.42 -32.55
CA ARG A 201 12.24 22.99 -31.79
C ARG A 201 13.55 22.24 -32.06
N LYS A 202 14.69 22.91 -31.90
CA LYS A 202 16.00 22.26 -31.93
C LYS A 202 16.31 21.63 -30.58
N ALA A 203 16.65 20.35 -30.56
CA ALA A 203 17.31 19.71 -29.41
C ALA A 203 18.83 19.94 -29.46
N ASP A 204 19.42 19.83 -30.65
CA ASP A 204 20.86 19.97 -30.88
C ASP A 204 21.35 21.42 -31.08
N LEU A 205 22.57 21.70 -30.58
CA LEU A 205 23.25 22.97 -30.85
C LEU A 205 23.69 23.14 -32.32
N LEU A 206 24.01 22.04 -33.02
CA LEU A 206 24.70 22.07 -34.31
C LEU A 206 23.84 21.58 -35.49
N SER A 207 22.68 20.96 -35.23
CA SER A 207 21.76 20.37 -36.22
C SER A 207 20.33 20.90 -36.05
N GLN A 208 19.45 20.61 -37.01
CA GLN A 208 18.01 20.56 -36.73
C GLN A 208 17.68 19.16 -36.20
N SER A 209 16.56 19.02 -35.49
CA SER A 209 16.17 17.74 -34.91
C SER A 209 15.82 16.66 -35.96
N ASP A 210 16.23 15.43 -35.64
CA ASP A 210 15.91 14.16 -36.29
C ASP A 210 14.63 13.59 -35.66
N CYS A 211 13.47 14.17 -36.01
CA CYS A 211 12.22 13.90 -35.31
C CYS A 211 11.56 12.56 -35.67
N TYR A 212 11.00 11.89 -34.66
CA TYR A 212 9.97 10.85 -34.81
C TYR A 212 8.88 11.01 -33.75
N VAL A 213 7.71 10.40 -34.00
CA VAL A 213 6.59 10.37 -33.05
C VAL A 213 6.37 8.94 -32.58
N SER A 214 6.36 8.73 -31.27
CA SER A 214 6.00 7.48 -30.61
C SER A 214 4.57 7.57 -30.09
N LEU A 215 3.76 6.56 -30.37
CA LEU A 215 2.36 6.44 -29.95
C LEU A 215 2.24 5.36 -28.88
N SER A 216 1.58 5.70 -27.78
CA SER A 216 1.28 4.79 -26.67
C SER A 216 -0.21 4.88 -26.34
N LEU A 217 -0.90 3.73 -26.34
CA LEU A 217 -2.27 3.65 -25.83
C LEU A 217 -2.37 2.43 -24.91
N PRO A 218 -2.00 2.59 -23.62
CA PRO A 218 -1.81 1.46 -22.72
C PRO A 218 -3.04 0.56 -22.57
N THR A 219 -4.24 1.10 -22.74
CA THR A 219 -5.54 0.41 -22.60
C THR A 219 -5.87 -0.52 -23.77
N ALA A 220 -5.19 -0.35 -24.90
CA ALA A 220 -5.42 -1.07 -26.16
C ALA A 220 -4.21 -1.85 -26.68
N SER A 221 -2.99 -1.41 -26.32
CA SER A 221 -1.75 -2.11 -26.66
C SER A 221 -0.70 -1.91 -25.58
N VAL A 222 0.14 -2.94 -25.38
CA VAL A 222 1.36 -2.82 -24.54
C VAL A 222 2.56 -2.36 -25.36
N GLN A 223 2.48 -2.48 -26.69
CA GLN A 223 3.54 -2.05 -27.59
C GLN A 223 3.44 -0.55 -27.86
N HIS A 224 4.59 0.12 -27.87
CA HIS A 224 4.72 1.46 -28.41
C HIS A 224 4.91 1.37 -29.92
N PHE A 225 4.13 2.14 -30.66
CA PHE A 225 4.32 2.31 -32.09
C PHE A 225 5.20 3.54 -32.33
N ARG A 226 5.99 3.57 -33.39
CA ARG A 226 6.76 4.77 -33.77
C ARG A 226 6.72 4.99 -35.28
N THR A 227 6.73 6.26 -35.68
CA THR A 227 6.99 6.64 -37.06
C THR A 227 8.45 6.43 -37.43
N LYS A 228 8.77 6.54 -38.73
CA LYS A 228 10.14 6.67 -39.20
C LYS A 228 10.74 8.00 -38.78
N THR A 229 12.04 8.02 -38.53
CA THR A 229 12.78 9.25 -38.25
C THR A 229 12.91 10.10 -39.50
N VAL A 230 12.55 11.39 -39.42
CA VAL A 230 12.80 12.37 -40.47
C VAL A 230 13.97 13.25 -40.03
N LYS A 231 15.09 13.14 -40.75
CA LYS A 231 16.35 13.76 -40.32
C LYS A 231 16.46 15.24 -40.67
N ASN A 232 17.03 16.01 -39.74
CA ASN A 232 17.46 17.40 -39.90
C ASN A 232 16.41 18.29 -40.56
N ASN A 233 15.15 18.20 -40.10
CA ASN A 233 14.02 18.89 -40.72
C ASN A 233 13.14 19.58 -39.67
N LYS A 234 12.92 20.88 -39.84
CA LYS A 234 12.07 21.69 -38.97
C LYS A 234 10.57 21.43 -39.18
N ASN A 235 10.19 20.88 -40.34
CA ASN A 235 8.81 20.55 -40.69
C ASN A 235 8.74 19.10 -41.18
N PRO A 236 8.94 18.10 -40.31
CA PRO A 236 8.92 16.70 -40.71
C PRO A 236 7.51 16.26 -41.11
N THR A 237 7.42 15.44 -42.16
CA THR A 237 6.18 14.84 -42.66
C THR A 237 6.33 13.32 -42.67
N TRP A 238 5.41 12.62 -42.03
CA TRP A 238 5.44 11.15 -41.89
C TRP A 238 4.37 10.46 -42.73
N ASN A 239 3.11 10.91 -42.63
CA ASN A 239 1.94 10.26 -43.24
C ASN A 239 1.84 8.76 -42.92
N GLU A 240 2.10 8.39 -41.68
CA GLU A 240 2.04 7.01 -41.20
C GLU A 240 0.77 6.76 -40.38
N THR A 241 0.14 5.60 -40.58
CA THR A 241 -1.17 5.26 -39.99
C THR A 241 -1.06 4.06 -39.06
N PHE A 242 -1.66 4.17 -37.88
CA PHE A 242 -1.66 3.17 -36.80
C PHE A 242 -3.10 2.87 -36.40
N HIS A 243 -3.36 1.65 -35.93
CA HIS A 243 -4.71 1.15 -35.67
C HIS A 243 -4.78 0.55 -34.27
N PHE A 244 -5.79 0.90 -33.49
CA PHE A 244 -5.99 0.41 -32.12
C PHE A 244 -7.42 -0.08 -31.94
N THR A 245 -7.60 -1.28 -31.38
CA THR A 245 -8.91 -1.74 -30.91
C THR A 245 -9.12 -1.24 -29.49
N ILE A 246 -10.09 -0.36 -29.27
CA ILE A 246 -10.34 0.29 -27.98
C ILE A 246 -11.68 -0.14 -27.39
N GLN A 247 -11.79 -0.17 -26.07
CA GLN A 247 -13.05 -0.40 -25.37
C GLN A 247 -13.67 0.96 -25.02
N SER A 248 -14.92 1.18 -25.44
CA SER A 248 -15.63 2.45 -25.29
C SER A 248 -15.88 2.85 -23.83
N GLN A 249 -16.06 1.88 -22.94
CA GLN A 249 -16.30 2.12 -21.51
C GLN A 249 -15.03 2.38 -20.70
N VAL A 250 -13.86 2.35 -21.34
CA VAL A 250 -12.56 2.59 -20.71
C VAL A 250 -12.07 3.98 -21.06
N LYS A 251 -11.46 4.69 -20.12
CA LYS A 251 -10.80 5.95 -20.38
C LYS A 251 -9.54 5.72 -21.22
N ASN A 252 -9.60 6.09 -22.50
CA ASN A 252 -8.53 5.88 -23.47
C ASN A 252 -7.75 7.18 -23.70
N ILE A 253 -6.60 7.34 -23.03
CA ILE A 253 -5.70 8.47 -23.22
C ILE A 253 -4.54 8.05 -24.13
N LEU A 254 -4.51 8.60 -25.34
CA LEU A 254 -3.45 8.41 -26.31
C LEU A 254 -2.28 9.34 -26.00
N GLU A 255 -1.09 8.77 -25.89
CA GLU A 255 0.14 9.53 -25.68
C GLU A 255 0.91 9.63 -26.99
N LEU A 256 1.16 10.86 -27.45
CA LEU A 256 1.94 11.17 -28.63
C LEU A 256 3.25 11.82 -28.18
N LYS A 257 4.30 11.02 -28.09
CA LYS A 257 5.63 11.45 -27.65
C LYS A 257 6.47 11.85 -28.85
N VAL A 258 6.94 13.10 -28.89
CA VAL A 258 7.86 13.60 -29.91
C VAL A 258 9.29 13.51 -29.38
N CYS A 259 10.16 12.86 -30.15
CA CYS A 259 11.57 12.65 -29.80
C CYS A 259 12.50 13.11 -30.93
N ASP A 260 13.73 13.47 -30.55
CA ASP A 260 14.87 13.66 -31.44
C ASP A 260 15.77 12.41 -31.37
N GLU A 261 16.04 11.75 -32.50
CA GLU A 261 16.83 10.51 -32.54
C GLU A 261 18.33 10.80 -32.51
N ASP A 262 19.01 10.28 -31.49
CA ASP A 262 20.45 10.48 -31.29
C ASP A 262 21.25 9.21 -31.60
N ASN A 263 22.33 9.34 -32.36
CA ASN A 263 23.15 8.19 -32.74
C ASN A 263 24.10 7.71 -31.62
N ILE A 264 24.39 8.56 -30.62
CA ILE A 264 25.42 8.32 -29.59
C ILE A 264 24.82 8.41 -28.19
N THR A 265 23.94 9.37 -27.96
CA THR A 265 23.21 9.62 -26.71
C THR A 265 21.83 8.97 -26.74
N GLN A 266 21.16 8.97 -25.59
CA GLN A 266 19.75 8.57 -25.54
C GLN A 266 18.92 9.67 -26.20
N ASP A 267 17.99 9.29 -27.08
CA ASP A 267 17.07 10.19 -27.77
C ASP A 267 16.48 11.27 -26.83
N ASP A 268 16.57 12.52 -27.27
CA ASP A 268 16.05 13.66 -26.52
C ASP A 268 14.51 13.67 -26.59
N HIS A 269 13.87 13.56 -25.43
CA HIS A 269 12.42 13.68 -25.29
C HIS A 269 12.03 15.16 -25.35
N LEU A 270 11.38 15.58 -26.44
CA LEU A 270 10.98 16.97 -26.63
C LEU A 270 9.71 17.29 -25.85
N LEU A 271 8.66 16.50 -26.04
CA LEU A 271 7.35 16.66 -25.40
C LEU A 271 6.48 15.39 -25.55
N THR A 272 5.40 15.32 -24.78
CA THR A 272 4.33 14.34 -24.94
C THR A 272 2.98 15.05 -24.96
N VAL A 273 2.14 14.77 -25.95
CA VAL A 273 0.73 15.16 -25.97
C VAL A 273 -0.10 14.03 -25.38
N PHE A 274 -0.97 14.34 -24.43
CA PHE A 274 -1.98 13.43 -23.90
C PHE A 274 -3.34 13.83 -24.47
N PHE A 275 -3.92 12.94 -25.28
CA PHE A 275 -5.18 13.19 -25.98
C PHE A 275 -6.25 12.20 -25.53
N ASP A 276 -7.39 12.73 -25.11
CA ASP A 276 -8.57 11.92 -24.75
C ASP A 276 -9.34 11.50 -26.00
N VAL A 277 -9.26 10.21 -26.33
CA VAL A 277 -9.88 9.65 -27.52
C VAL A 277 -11.42 9.74 -27.48
N SER A 278 -12.03 9.90 -26.29
CA SER A 278 -13.48 10.03 -26.16
C SER A 278 -14.07 11.30 -26.80
N LYS A 279 -13.20 12.26 -27.15
CA LYS A 279 -13.54 13.44 -27.96
C LYS A 279 -13.98 13.10 -29.38
N ILE A 280 -13.49 11.99 -29.95
CA ILE A 280 -13.82 11.57 -31.31
C ILE A 280 -15.10 10.72 -31.28
N GLN A 281 -16.12 11.09 -32.06
CA GLN A 281 -17.36 10.31 -32.11
C GLN A 281 -17.25 9.14 -33.09
N LEU A 282 -18.05 8.11 -32.85
CA LEU A 282 -18.16 6.96 -33.74
C LEU A 282 -18.62 7.39 -35.14
N GLY A 283 -17.87 7.00 -36.18
CA GLY A 283 -18.12 7.36 -37.57
C GLY A 283 -17.50 8.68 -38.02
N GLU A 284 -16.87 9.44 -37.11
CA GLU A 284 -16.17 10.67 -37.47
C GLU A 284 -14.76 10.38 -38.02
N ASN A 285 -14.36 11.20 -39.00
CA ASN A 285 -12.97 11.39 -39.39
C ASN A 285 -12.62 12.87 -39.16
N ILE A 286 -11.66 13.13 -38.27
CA ILE A 286 -11.26 14.48 -37.90
C ILE A 286 -9.74 14.65 -38.00
N GLN A 287 -9.32 15.77 -38.59
CA GLN A 287 -7.94 16.21 -38.55
C GLN A 287 -7.78 17.29 -37.48
N LEU A 288 -6.91 17.05 -36.51
CA LEU A 288 -6.59 17.95 -35.41
C LEU A 288 -5.17 18.51 -35.56
N SER A 289 -5.03 19.80 -35.22
CA SER A 289 -3.74 20.45 -35.02
C SER A 289 -3.54 20.77 -33.54
N PHE A 290 -2.53 20.16 -32.92
CA PHE A 290 -2.16 20.38 -31.52
C PHE A 290 -1.19 21.55 -31.42
N GLN A 291 -1.55 22.59 -30.66
CA GLN A 291 -0.73 23.79 -30.46
C GLN A 291 0.29 23.57 -29.33
N LEU A 292 1.48 23.09 -29.68
CA LEU A 292 2.49 22.62 -28.70
C LEU A 292 3.29 23.75 -28.05
N ASN A 293 3.54 24.83 -28.79
CA ASN A 293 4.19 26.03 -28.27
C ASN A 293 3.70 27.27 -29.03
N PRO A 294 2.82 28.09 -28.43
CA PRO A 294 2.28 29.28 -29.08
C PRO A 294 3.33 30.31 -29.50
N GLN A 295 4.41 30.45 -28.73
CA GLN A 295 5.49 31.41 -29.04
C GLN A 295 6.35 30.93 -30.22
N GLY A 296 6.56 29.61 -30.31
CA GLY A 296 7.33 28.97 -31.38
C GLY A 296 6.51 28.63 -32.63
N LYS A 297 5.18 28.73 -32.55
CA LYS A 297 4.22 28.22 -33.54
C LYS A 297 4.47 26.74 -33.87
N GLU A 298 4.82 25.96 -32.84
CA GLU A 298 5.09 24.53 -32.96
C GLU A 298 3.76 23.77 -32.95
N GLU A 299 3.49 23.00 -34.01
CA GLU A 299 2.20 22.33 -34.22
C GLU A 299 2.43 20.87 -34.62
N LEU A 300 1.59 19.96 -34.11
CA LEU A 300 1.54 18.56 -34.54
C LEU A 300 0.16 18.27 -35.16
N GLU A 301 0.16 17.83 -36.42
CA GLU A 301 -1.07 17.50 -37.15
C GLU A 301 -1.31 15.99 -37.18
N VAL A 302 -2.51 15.58 -36.76
CA VAL A 302 -2.93 14.18 -36.66
C VAL A 302 -4.35 14.04 -37.18
N GLU A 303 -4.58 13.01 -38.00
CA GLU A 303 -5.93 12.61 -38.44
C GLU A 303 -6.38 11.39 -37.63
N PHE A 304 -7.62 11.44 -37.15
CA PHE A 304 -8.25 10.41 -36.34
C PHE A 304 -9.53 9.93 -37.01
N THR A 305 -9.72 8.62 -37.06
CA THR A 305 -10.97 8.02 -37.52
C THR A 305 -11.45 6.98 -36.51
N MET A 306 -12.73 7.02 -36.16
CA MET A 306 -13.35 6.08 -35.21
C MET A 306 -14.40 5.24 -35.92
N GLU A 307 -14.22 3.92 -35.92
CA GLU A 307 -15.14 2.98 -36.57
C GLU A 307 -15.63 1.92 -35.58
N SER A 308 -16.78 1.30 -35.88
CA SER A 308 -17.24 0.15 -35.08
C SER A 308 -16.32 -1.02 -35.35
N SER A 309 -15.86 -1.71 -34.30
CA SER A 309 -15.14 -2.97 -34.50
C SER A 309 -16.09 -4.02 -35.11
N PRO A 310 -15.62 -4.87 -36.04
CA PRO A 310 -16.37 -6.05 -36.48
C PRO A 310 -16.43 -7.15 -35.41
N ASP A 311 -15.64 -7.04 -34.34
CA ASP A 311 -15.60 -7.99 -33.24
C ASP A 311 -16.92 -7.99 -32.43
N PRO A 312 -17.32 -9.13 -31.83
CA PRO A 312 -18.45 -9.17 -30.93
C PRO A 312 -18.22 -8.26 -29.70
N PRO A 313 -19.30 -7.76 -29.05
CA PRO A 313 -19.18 -7.00 -27.82
C PRO A 313 -18.38 -7.75 -26.75
N GLU A 314 -17.54 -7.01 -26.04
CA GLU A 314 -16.72 -7.52 -24.95
C GLU A 314 -17.55 -7.59 -23.66
N ASN A 315 -17.41 -8.68 -22.91
CA ASN A 315 -18.06 -8.84 -21.63
C ASN A 315 -17.23 -8.19 -20.51
N ILE A 316 -17.61 -6.99 -20.07
CA ILE A 316 -16.92 -6.25 -19.02
C ILE A 316 -17.65 -6.33 -17.68
N VAL A 317 -16.95 -5.99 -16.60
CA VAL A 317 -17.53 -5.79 -15.26
C VAL A 317 -17.03 -4.47 -14.71
N THR A 318 -17.93 -3.59 -14.25
CA THR A 318 -17.57 -2.27 -13.73
C THR A 318 -18.42 -1.84 -12.54
N ASN A 319 -17.91 -0.88 -11.76
CA ASN A 319 -18.66 -0.10 -10.76
C ASN A 319 -18.77 1.38 -11.15
N GLY A 320 -18.57 1.73 -12.42
CA GLY A 320 -18.55 3.11 -12.91
C GLY A 320 -17.21 3.85 -12.71
N VAL A 321 -16.25 3.25 -11.99
CA VAL A 321 -14.89 3.81 -11.79
C VAL A 321 -13.80 2.89 -12.32
N LEU A 322 -13.85 1.61 -11.98
CA LEU A 322 -12.93 0.59 -12.50
C LEU A 322 -13.63 -0.35 -13.47
N VAL A 323 -12.89 -0.83 -14.46
CA VAL A 323 -13.34 -1.78 -15.49
C VAL A 323 -12.45 -3.02 -15.45
N SER A 324 -13.06 -4.18 -15.19
CA SER A 324 -12.45 -5.49 -15.45
C SER A 324 -12.78 -5.89 -16.89
N ARG A 325 -11.74 -6.01 -17.71
CA ARG A 325 -11.84 -6.45 -19.11
C ARG A 325 -11.99 -7.96 -19.22
N GLU A 326 -12.40 -8.43 -20.39
CA GLU A 326 -12.52 -9.86 -20.67
C GLU A 326 -11.12 -10.49 -20.78
N VAL A 327 -10.88 -11.56 -20.03
CA VAL A 327 -9.58 -12.24 -19.96
C VAL A 327 -9.65 -13.59 -20.66
N SER A 328 -8.74 -13.81 -21.60
CA SER A 328 -8.52 -15.07 -22.30
C SER A 328 -7.32 -15.81 -21.75
N CYS A 329 -7.32 -17.13 -21.92
CA CYS A 329 -6.23 -18.02 -21.52
C CYS A 329 -5.61 -18.66 -22.76
N LEU A 330 -4.32 -18.45 -22.98
CA LEU A 330 -3.53 -19.10 -24.04
C LEU A 330 -2.65 -20.19 -23.43
N ASP A 331 -2.91 -21.45 -23.77
CA ASP A 331 -2.01 -22.56 -23.50
C ASP A 331 -1.11 -22.80 -24.72
N VAL A 332 0.21 -22.76 -24.53
CA VAL A 332 1.24 -23.02 -25.56
C VAL A 332 2.01 -24.28 -25.20
N GLN A 333 1.87 -25.32 -26.00
CA GLN A 333 2.64 -26.55 -25.87
C GLN A 333 3.71 -26.62 -26.95
N VAL A 334 4.94 -26.90 -26.55
CA VAL A 334 6.08 -27.09 -27.46
C VAL A 334 6.32 -28.59 -27.61
N ASN A 335 6.12 -29.13 -28.80
CA ASN A 335 6.36 -30.55 -29.10
C ASN A 335 7.70 -30.75 -29.84
N ASP A 336 8.39 -31.82 -29.47
CA ASP A 336 9.65 -32.26 -30.06
C ASP A 336 9.37 -33.08 -31.33
N GLY A 337 9.03 -32.42 -32.44
CA GLY A 337 8.77 -33.10 -33.70
C GLY A 337 10.01 -33.86 -34.19
N ARG A 338 9.98 -35.21 -34.21
CA ARG A 338 11.01 -36.15 -34.76
C ARG A 338 12.47 -35.66 -34.67
N LEU A 339 12.89 -35.05 -33.57
CA LEU A 339 14.28 -34.61 -33.43
C LEU A 339 15.17 -35.82 -33.13
N ARG A 340 16.21 -36.01 -33.94
CA ARG A 340 17.26 -37.02 -33.72
C ARG A 340 17.83 -36.84 -32.31
N LYS A 341 18.05 -37.95 -31.59
CA LYS A 341 18.66 -38.09 -30.25
C LYS A 341 19.85 -37.13 -30.05
N ASP A 342 19.58 -35.88 -29.71
CA ASP A 342 20.60 -34.88 -29.43
C ASP A 342 20.49 -34.53 -27.94
N THR A 343 21.54 -34.84 -27.19
CA THR A 343 21.56 -34.91 -25.72
C THR A 343 21.54 -33.53 -25.03
N MET A 344 21.20 -32.46 -25.75
CA MET A 344 21.27 -31.08 -25.24
C MET A 344 19.90 -30.55 -24.80
N GLU A 345 19.84 -30.11 -23.55
CA GLU A 345 18.73 -29.35 -22.96
C GLU A 345 18.52 -28.04 -23.75
N ARG A 346 17.32 -27.83 -24.30
CA ARG A 346 16.98 -26.61 -25.05
C ARG A 346 16.00 -25.77 -24.25
N LYS A 347 16.34 -24.49 -24.06
CA LYS A 347 15.49 -23.51 -23.39
C LYS A 347 14.85 -22.57 -24.41
N PHE A 348 13.54 -22.43 -24.33
CA PHE A 348 12.72 -21.52 -25.13
C PHE A 348 12.15 -20.46 -24.19
N ALA A 349 12.21 -19.20 -24.57
CA ALA A 349 11.46 -18.15 -23.88
C ALA A 349 10.21 -17.84 -24.71
N LEU A 350 9.05 -17.99 -24.09
CA LEU A 350 7.74 -17.66 -24.63
C LEU A 350 7.26 -16.40 -23.90
N THR A 351 6.93 -15.36 -24.64
CA THR A 351 6.52 -14.08 -24.07
C THR A 351 5.18 -13.65 -24.66
N VAL A 352 4.24 -13.26 -23.81
CA VAL A 352 3.01 -12.60 -24.22
C VAL A 352 2.94 -11.27 -23.49
N ASP A 353 3.25 -10.18 -24.19
CA ASP A 353 3.26 -8.85 -23.59
C ASP A 353 1.85 -8.43 -23.17
N GLY A 354 1.72 -7.88 -21.97
CA GLY A 354 0.44 -7.55 -21.34
C GLY A 354 -0.29 -8.70 -20.66
N SER A 355 0.24 -9.93 -20.75
CA SER A 355 -0.26 -11.03 -19.93
C SER A 355 0.17 -10.89 -18.46
N TYR A 356 -0.54 -11.57 -17.56
CA TYR A 356 -0.14 -11.67 -16.16
C TYR A 356 1.27 -12.28 -16.00
N GLU A 357 1.58 -13.33 -16.76
CA GLU A 357 2.84 -14.07 -16.66
C GLU A 357 4.02 -13.37 -17.37
N GLY A 358 3.74 -12.55 -18.38
CA GLY A 358 4.76 -11.88 -19.20
C GLY A 358 5.59 -12.88 -19.99
N THR A 359 6.72 -13.33 -19.44
CA THR A 359 7.65 -14.28 -20.07
C THR A 359 7.80 -15.57 -19.28
N GLN A 360 7.64 -16.72 -19.94
CA GLN A 360 7.87 -18.05 -19.38
C GLN A 360 8.98 -18.78 -20.15
N THR A 361 9.92 -19.36 -19.40
CA THR A 361 10.98 -20.19 -19.99
C THR A 361 10.61 -21.65 -19.94
N HIS A 362 10.42 -22.27 -21.10
CA HIS A 362 10.22 -23.71 -21.24
C HIS A 362 11.54 -24.41 -21.53
N THR A 363 11.76 -25.55 -20.88
CA THR A 363 12.95 -26.37 -21.09
C THR A 363 12.56 -27.74 -21.58
N LEU A 364 13.01 -28.11 -22.79
CA LEU A 364 12.85 -29.46 -23.33
C LEU A 364 14.05 -30.31 -22.88
N SER A 365 13.76 -31.37 -22.12
CA SER A 365 14.71 -32.41 -21.73
C SER A 365 14.27 -33.74 -22.33
N SER A 366 15.19 -34.66 -22.61
CA SER A 366 14.94 -35.95 -23.28
C SER A 366 14.09 -36.97 -22.49
N CYS A 367 13.36 -36.52 -21.46
CA CYS A 367 12.59 -37.39 -20.57
C CYS A 367 11.18 -37.62 -21.12
N LEU A 368 10.68 -38.86 -20.97
CA LEU A 368 9.39 -39.38 -21.47
C LEU A 368 8.11 -38.70 -20.92
N CYS A 369 8.23 -37.55 -20.27
CA CYS A 369 7.09 -36.78 -19.75
C CYS A 369 6.90 -35.53 -20.62
N ALA A 370 5.73 -35.38 -21.25
CA ALA A 370 5.37 -34.14 -21.94
C ALA A 370 5.47 -32.97 -20.95
N ALA A 371 6.17 -31.90 -21.32
CA ALA A 371 6.22 -30.69 -20.52
C ALA A 371 4.80 -30.12 -20.37
N SER A 372 4.46 -29.63 -19.18
CA SER A 372 3.21 -28.87 -18.99
C SER A 372 3.19 -27.68 -19.95
N PRO A 373 2.04 -27.34 -20.56
CA PRO A 373 1.95 -26.18 -21.45
C PRO A 373 2.25 -24.88 -20.70
N ALA A 374 2.84 -23.91 -21.40
CA ALA A 374 2.96 -22.53 -20.94
C ALA A 374 1.58 -21.90 -20.94
N ARG A 375 1.14 -21.28 -19.85
CA ARG A 375 -0.19 -20.67 -19.76
C ARG A 375 -0.09 -19.16 -19.61
N PHE A 376 -0.77 -18.40 -20.45
CA PHE A 376 -0.80 -16.94 -20.40
C PHE A 376 -2.22 -16.43 -20.23
N HIS A 377 -2.46 -15.53 -19.27
CA HIS A 377 -3.73 -14.83 -19.09
C HIS A 377 -3.59 -13.39 -19.58
N TYR A 378 -4.36 -13.02 -20.58
CA TYR A 378 -4.26 -11.72 -21.25
C TYR A 378 -5.64 -11.15 -21.57
N ILE A 379 -5.72 -9.83 -21.77
CA ILE A 379 -6.96 -9.16 -22.16
C ILE A 379 -7.30 -9.54 -23.59
N LYS A 380 -8.48 -10.10 -23.83
CA LYS A 380 -8.87 -10.72 -25.10
C LYS A 380 -8.76 -9.78 -26.30
N TYR A 381 -9.24 -8.55 -26.15
CA TYR A 381 -9.30 -7.55 -27.22
C TYR A 381 -8.12 -6.57 -27.23
N ASN A 382 -7.07 -6.86 -26.46
CA ASN A 382 -5.84 -6.08 -26.47
C ASN A 382 -4.93 -6.56 -27.59
N GLN A 383 -4.22 -5.64 -28.25
CA GLN A 383 -3.25 -5.99 -29.28
C GLN A 383 -1.99 -6.61 -28.66
N SER A 384 -2.03 -7.91 -28.45
CA SER A 384 -0.94 -8.72 -27.90
C SER A 384 -0.41 -9.72 -28.93
N ALA A 385 0.84 -10.13 -28.77
CA ALA A 385 1.50 -11.12 -29.61
C ALA A 385 2.27 -12.14 -28.74
N LEU A 386 2.36 -13.37 -29.23
CA LEU A 386 3.23 -14.40 -28.69
C LEU A 386 4.61 -14.28 -29.37
N THR A 387 5.61 -13.92 -28.58
CA THR A 387 7.01 -13.91 -29.00
C THR A 387 7.70 -15.19 -28.55
N VAL A 388 8.35 -15.88 -29.49
CA VAL A 388 9.07 -17.13 -29.27
C VAL A 388 10.55 -16.90 -29.55
N ALA A 389 11.38 -16.88 -28.50
CA ALA A 389 12.83 -16.76 -28.65
C ALA A 389 13.49 -18.14 -28.71
N LEU A 390 14.26 -18.38 -29.78
CA LEU A 390 14.93 -19.65 -30.03
C LEU A 390 16.32 -19.74 -29.34
N PRO A 391 16.73 -20.91 -28.85
CA PRO A 391 18.05 -21.09 -28.25
C PRO A 391 19.19 -20.97 -29.29
N ARG A 392 20.25 -20.23 -28.95
CA ARG A 392 21.44 -20.02 -29.78
C ARG A 392 22.14 -21.32 -30.20
N ARG A 393 22.68 -21.33 -31.43
CA ARG A 393 23.63 -22.34 -31.92
C ARG A 393 25.03 -21.98 -31.43
N ARG A 394 25.72 -22.82 -30.64
CA ARG A 394 27.20 -22.75 -30.60
C ARG A 394 27.71 -23.32 -31.93
N ARG A 395 27.96 -22.48 -32.93
CA ARG A 395 28.76 -22.90 -34.09
C ARG A 395 30.21 -23.06 -33.62
N LEU A 396 30.75 -24.27 -33.66
CA LEU A 396 32.20 -24.49 -33.68
C LEU A 396 32.70 -24.08 -35.07
N SER A 397 32.89 -22.78 -35.33
CA SER A 397 33.63 -22.32 -36.50
C SER A 397 35.01 -21.83 -36.05
N ARG A 398 36.02 -22.54 -36.54
CA ARG A 398 37.43 -22.30 -36.29
C ARG A 398 37.96 -21.40 -37.42
N SER A 399 37.83 -20.08 -37.27
CA SER A 399 38.62 -19.10 -38.06
C SER A 399 38.40 -17.67 -37.55
N ILE A 400 39.50 -16.93 -37.51
CA ILE A 400 39.65 -15.57 -36.97
C ILE A 400 39.28 -14.55 -38.06
N SER A 401 38.41 -13.57 -37.73
CA SER A 401 38.58 -12.12 -37.94
C SER A 401 37.26 -11.36 -38.18
N SER A 402 37.27 -10.10 -37.73
CA SER A 402 36.27 -9.02 -37.84
C SER A 402 35.16 -8.97 -36.79
N GLN A 403 35.19 -7.86 -36.05
CA GLN A 403 34.21 -7.40 -35.07
C GLN A 403 33.03 -6.71 -35.79
N ASN A 404 31.89 -6.68 -35.10
CA ASN A 404 30.64 -5.96 -35.38
C ASN A 404 29.57 -6.69 -36.21
N GLU A 405 28.92 -7.67 -35.60
CA GLU A 405 27.48 -7.91 -35.83
C GLU A 405 26.76 -7.89 -34.48
N ARG A 406 25.70 -7.08 -34.39
CA ARG A 406 24.77 -7.08 -33.25
C ARG A 406 24.09 -8.45 -33.20
N ASP A 407 24.39 -9.14 -32.13
CA ASP A 407 24.13 -10.55 -31.85
C ASP A 407 22.63 -10.78 -31.53
N MET A 408 21.73 -10.61 -32.52
CA MET A 408 20.27 -10.72 -32.35
C MET A 408 19.83 -12.18 -32.19
N ASN A 409 19.07 -12.48 -31.14
CA ASN A 409 18.38 -13.76 -31.01
C ASN A 409 17.29 -13.85 -32.09
N GLU A 410 17.27 -14.91 -32.90
CA GLU A 410 16.11 -15.19 -33.77
C GLU A 410 14.88 -15.37 -32.89
N SER A 411 13.90 -14.49 -33.07
CA SER A 411 12.62 -14.52 -32.38
C SER A 411 11.51 -14.45 -33.41
N VAL A 412 10.44 -15.21 -33.17
CA VAL A 412 9.24 -15.21 -34.01
C VAL A 412 8.11 -14.59 -33.22
N ILE A 413 7.43 -13.61 -33.83
CA ILE A 413 6.31 -12.88 -33.23
C ILE A 413 5.03 -13.32 -33.94
N LEU A 414 4.06 -13.81 -33.18
CA LEU A 414 2.78 -14.31 -33.68
C LEU A 414 1.66 -13.49 -33.05
N PRO A 415 0.93 -12.65 -33.81
CA PRO A 415 -0.20 -11.90 -33.27
C PRO A 415 -1.29 -12.84 -32.74
N LEU A 416 -1.85 -12.55 -31.57
CA LEU A 416 -2.85 -13.44 -30.94
C LEU A 416 -4.16 -13.52 -31.76
N ASN A 417 -4.51 -12.44 -32.47
CA ASN A 417 -5.74 -12.36 -33.25
C ASN A 417 -5.68 -13.20 -34.55
N SER A 418 -4.48 -13.49 -35.05
CA SER A 418 -4.25 -14.30 -36.26
C SER A 418 -3.62 -15.65 -35.94
N LEU A 419 -3.54 -16.02 -34.66
CA LEU A 419 -2.92 -17.24 -34.19
C LEU A 419 -3.84 -18.42 -34.49
N PRO A 420 -3.39 -19.41 -35.28
CA PRO A 420 -4.24 -20.53 -35.63
C PRO A 420 -4.46 -21.42 -34.40
N ILE A 421 -5.65 -21.34 -33.81
CA ILE A 421 -6.03 -22.04 -32.58
C ILE A 421 -6.24 -23.53 -32.90
N GLN A 422 -5.62 -24.41 -32.11
CA GLN A 422 -5.62 -25.87 -32.29
C GLN A 422 -4.88 -26.38 -33.54
N GLU A 423 -4.04 -25.55 -34.16
CA GLU A 423 -3.21 -25.96 -35.29
C GLU A 423 -1.73 -26.01 -34.90
N LYS A 424 -0.96 -26.76 -35.70
CA LYS A 424 0.47 -26.91 -35.53
C LYS A 424 1.20 -25.78 -36.26
N ILE A 425 1.88 -24.91 -35.52
CA ILE A 425 2.71 -23.84 -36.10
C ILE A 425 4.14 -24.34 -36.23
N THR A 426 4.71 -24.23 -37.44
CA THR A 426 6.10 -24.62 -37.74
C THR A 426 6.99 -23.38 -37.76
N ILE A 427 8.02 -23.35 -36.90
CA ILE A 427 8.94 -22.21 -36.80
C ILE A 427 10.31 -22.56 -37.40
N GLY A 428 10.63 -21.95 -38.56
CA GLY A 428 11.97 -21.99 -39.21
C GLY A 428 12.13 -23.02 -40.34
N GLU A 429 12.95 -22.68 -41.35
CA GLU A 429 13.13 -23.47 -42.59
C GLU A 429 13.89 -24.80 -42.37
N ASP A 430 14.74 -24.90 -41.33
CA ASP A 430 15.64 -26.05 -41.11
C ASP A 430 15.34 -26.88 -39.84
N ARG A 431 14.37 -26.49 -39.01
CA ARG A 431 14.01 -27.18 -37.75
C ARG A 431 12.52 -27.04 -37.43
N THR A 432 11.74 -28.09 -37.69
CA THR A 432 10.32 -28.14 -37.32
C THR A 432 10.14 -28.15 -35.80
N ILE A 433 9.92 -27.00 -35.18
CA ILE A 433 9.35 -26.91 -33.82
C ILE A 433 7.86 -26.80 -33.98
N ASP A 434 7.14 -27.73 -33.36
CA ASP A 434 5.70 -27.82 -33.42
C ASP A 434 5.13 -27.10 -32.20
N LEU A 435 4.52 -25.94 -32.41
CA LEU A 435 3.72 -25.29 -31.36
C LEU A 435 2.26 -25.71 -31.53
N TYR A 436 1.67 -26.15 -30.43
CA TYR A 436 0.23 -26.33 -30.33
C TYR A 436 -0.32 -25.27 -29.38
N THR A 437 -1.23 -24.44 -29.89
CA THR A 437 -1.85 -23.37 -29.12
C THR A 437 -3.32 -23.66 -28.89
N LYS A 438 -3.79 -23.41 -27.67
CA LYS A 438 -5.20 -23.51 -27.33
C LYS A 438 -5.63 -22.24 -26.60
N ALA A 439 -6.46 -21.43 -27.24
CA ALA A 439 -7.16 -20.34 -26.59
C ALA A 439 -8.43 -20.90 -25.93
N ASN A 440 -8.62 -20.62 -24.65
CA ASN A 440 -9.85 -20.95 -23.92
C ASN A 440 -10.41 -19.69 -23.27
N GLU A 441 -11.74 -19.59 -23.20
CA GLU A 441 -12.39 -18.68 -22.27
C GLU A 441 -12.02 -19.07 -20.84
N TRP A 442 -11.72 -18.08 -19.99
CA TRP A 442 -11.39 -18.35 -18.62
C TRP A 442 -12.64 -18.66 -17.80
N THR A 443 -12.98 -19.95 -17.75
CA THR A 443 -14.20 -20.44 -17.13
C THR A 443 -13.95 -21.22 -15.83
N GLN A 444 -14.92 -21.24 -14.93
CA GLN A 444 -14.90 -21.95 -13.65
C GLN A 444 -15.92 -23.10 -13.65
N GLY A 445 -15.46 -24.27 -13.18
CA GLY A 445 -16.29 -25.46 -12.97
C GLY A 445 -16.60 -26.27 -14.23
N LEU A 446 -17.32 -27.38 -14.06
CA LEU A 446 -17.71 -28.32 -15.12
C LEU A 446 -18.71 -27.73 -16.14
N CYS A 447 -19.27 -26.55 -15.87
CA CYS A 447 -20.31 -25.90 -16.67
C CYS A 447 -19.80 -24.73 -17.53
N PHE A 448 -18.48 -24.54 -17.65
CA PHE A 448 -17.87 -23.48 -18.47
C PHE A 448 -18.46 -22.07 -18.25
N ARG A 449 -18.73 -21.67 -17.00
CA ARG A 449 -19.18 -20.29 -16.71
C ARG A 449 -17.98 -19.36 -16.59
N PRO A 450 -18.03 -18.09 -17.04
CA PRO A 450 -16.96 -17.13 -16.82
C PRO A 450 -16.58 -17.07 -15.33
N ARG A 451 -15.28 -17.04 -15.02
CA ARG A 451 -14.84 -16.92 -13.63
C ARG A 451 -15.23 -15.54 -13.09
N ASN A 452 -16.05 -15.52 -12.03
CA ASN A 452 -16.41 -14.29 -11.32
C ASN A 452 -15.18 -13.60 -10.74
N LEU A 453 -15.30 -12.28 -10.49
CA LEU A 453 -14.24 -11.54 -9.81
C LEU A 453 -14.07 -12.06 -8.38
N ASP A 454 -12.81 -12.22 -7.98
CA ASP A 454 -12.44 -12.48 -6.58
C ASP A 454 -12.35 -11.14 -5.80
N ALA A 455 -12.10 -10.04 -6.50
CA ALA A 455 -12.22 -8.67 -5.99
C ALA A 455 -13.66 -8.17 -6.10
N ARG A 456 -14.16 -7.55 -5.03
CA ARG A 456 -15.46 -6.87 -4.98
C ARG A 456 -15.31 -5.46 -5.54
N LEU A 457 -16.09 -5.16 -6.57
CA LEU A 457 -16.31 -3.79 -7.03
C LEU A 457 -17.67 -3.29 -6.50
N GLY A 458 -17.66 -2.18 -5.77
CA GLY A 458 -18.85 -1.52 -5.24
C GLY A 458 -18.52 -0.59 -4.06
N PHE A 459 -19.26 0.51 -3.95
CA PHE A 459 -19.07 1.52 -2.91
C PHE A 459 -19.81 1.19 -1.61
N ASP A 460 -20.83 0.34 -1.67
CA ASP A 460 -21.54 -0.16 -0.50
C ASP A 460 -20.65 -0.95 0.47
N LEU A 461 -21.11 -1.04 1.72
CA LEU A 461 -20.55 -1.94 2.72
C LEU A 461 -20.69 -3.40 2.27
N CYS A 462 -19.68 -4.22 2.51
CA CYS A 462 -19.80 -5.65 2.23
C CYS A 462 -20.90 -6.31 3.07
N THR A 463 -21.42 -7.45 2.58
CA THR A 463 -22.49 -8.20 3.25
C THR A 463 -22.12 -8.57 4.69
N ASP A 464 -20.85 -8.90 4.96
CA ASP A 464 -20.41 -9.23 6.32
C ASP A 464 -20.46 -8.02 7.27
N GLU A 465 -20.07 -6.83 6.80
CA GLU A 465 -20.19 -5.60 7.60
C GLU A 465 -21.66 -5.20 7.82
N GLN A 466 -22.54 -5.41 6.82
CA GLN A 466 -23.97 -5.22 6.98
C GLN A 466 -24.57 -6.17 8.03
N ASN A 467 -24.20 -7.45 7.99
CA ASN A 467 -24.62 -8.44 8.99
C ASN A 467 -24.07 -8.11 10.38
N PHE A 468 -22.82 -7.64 10.45
CA PHE A 468 -22.22 -7.12 11.68
C PHE A 468 -23.07 -5.98 12.25
N LEU A 469 -23.43 -4.98 11.44
CA LEU A 469 -24.22 -3.83 11.88
C LEU A 469 -25.60 -4.26 12.41
N GLN A 470 -26.28 -5.19 11.73
CA GLN A 470 -27.57 -5.72 12.21
C GLN A 470 -27.45 -6.38 13.59
N ASN A 471 -26.36 -7.12 13.83
CA ASN A 471 -26.11 -7.73 15.14
C ASN A 471 -25.67 -6.70 16.19
N ARG A 472 -24.75 -5.79 15.82
CA ARG A 472 -24.20 -4.79 16.73
C ARG A 472 -25.25 -3.80 17.18
N LYS A 473 -26.17 -3.37 16.30
CA LYS A 473 -27.27 -2.48 16.66
C LYS A 473 -28.16 -3.02 17.78
N LYS A 474 -28.33 -4.35 17.90
CA LYS A 474 -29.08 -4.96 19.01
C LYS A 474 -28.36 -4.76 20.35
N VAL A 475 -27.02 -4.92 20.34
CA VAL A 475 -26.18 -4.67 21.52
C VAL A 475 -26.20 -3.19 21.89
N VAL A 476 -26.03 -2.31 20.90
CA VAL A 476 -26.04 -0.85 21.07
C VAL A 476 -27.40 -0.37 21.58
N ALA A 477 -28.52 -0.89 21.06
CA ALA A 477 -29.86 -0.54 21.53
C ALA A 477 -30.04 -0.85 23.03
N ALA A 478 -29.64 -2.06 23.45
CA ALA A 478 -29.72 -2.48 24.84
C ALA A 478 -28.81 -1.63 25.74
N ALA A 479 -27.59 -1.34 25.30
CA ALA A 479 -26.64 -0.51 26.05
C ALA A 479 -27.12 0.94 26.18
N LEU A 480 -27.64 1.55 25.10
CA LEU A 480 -28.20 2.91 25.13
C LEU A 480 -29.42 3.00 26.04
N LYS A 481 -30.27 1.96 26.09
CA LYS A 481 -31.40 1.92 27.02
C LYS A 481 -30.93 1.94 28.48
N ASP A 482 -29.96 1.10 28.84
CA ASP A 482 -29.40 1.04 30.20
C ASP A 482 -28.75 2.37 30.58
N VAL A 483 -27.83 2.86 29.74
CA VAL A 483 -26.98 4.02 30.01
C VAL A 483 -27.74 5.34 29.99
N LEU A 484 -28.75 5.49 29.11
CA LEU A 484 -29.55 6.72 29.04
C LEU A 484 -30.84 6.67 29.87
N HIS A 485 -31.15 5.51 30.46
CA HIS A 485 -32.39 5.23 31.18
C HIS A 485 -33.65 5.50 30.33
N LEU A 486 -33.67 4.98 29.10
CA LEU A 486 -34.80 5.15 28.19
C LEU A 486 -36.00 4.30 28.66
N GLU A 487 -37.20 4.89 28.61
CA GLU A 487 -38.44 4.19 28.98
C GLU A 487 -38.79 3.06 28.01
N GLU A 488 -38.57 3.30 26.71
CA GLU A 488 -38.90 2.37 25.62
C GLU A 488 -37.65 1.78 24.97
N ASP A 489 -37.80 0.57 24.40
CA ASP A 489 -36.76 -0.04 23.57
C ASP A 489 -36.60 0.71 22.25
N LEU A 490 -35.34 0.95 21.85
CA LEU A 490 -35.03 1.58 20.57
C LEU A 490 -35.28 0.62 19.41
N GLN A 491 -35.98 1.12 18.37
CA GLN A 491 -36.11 0.41 17.10
C GLN A 491 -34.80 0.50 16.30
N GLU A 492 -34.55 -0.44 15.38
CA GLU A 492 -33.27 -0.56 14.65
C GLU A 492 -32.83 0.73 13.92
N HIS A 493 -33.79 1.52 13.42
CA HIS A 493 -33.53 2.79 12.74
C HIS A 493 -33.27 3.95 13.71
N GLU A 494 -33.71 3.83 14.97
CA GLU A 494 -33.49 4.82 16.04
C GLU A 494 -32.11 4.67 16.70
N VAL A 495 -31.43 3.54 16.47
CA VAL A 495 -30.10 3.26 17.04
C VAL A 495 -29.04 4.09 16.28
N PRO A 496 -28.35 5.05 16.94
CA PRO A 496 -27.27 5.79 16.31
C PRO A 496 -26.02 4.93 16.14
N ILE A 497 -25.26 5.18 15.08
CA ILE A 497 -23.95 4.59 14.85
C ILE A 497 -22.90 5.46 15.55
N VAL A 498 -22.33 4.95 16.64
CA VAL A 498 -21.26 5.61 17.39
C VAL A 498 -19.91 5.03 16.97
N ALA A 499 -18.94 5.88 16.66
CA ALA A 499 -17.58 5.47 16.30
C ALA A 499 -16.55 6.09 17.24
N VAL A 500 -15.47 5.37 17.49
CA VAL A 500 -14.26 5.89 18.14
C VAL A 500 -13.19 6.04 17.08
N THR A 501 -12.57 7.23 17.02
CA THR A 501 -11.37 7.48 16.22
C THR A 501 -10.23 7.87 17.15
N THR A 502 -9.01 7.53 16.74
CA THR A 502 -7.81 7.80 17.53
C THR A 502 -6.72 8.41 16.66
N THR A 503 -5.76 9.08 17.31
CA THR A 503 -4.50 9.45 16.67
C THR A 503 -3.37 8.48 16.97
N GLY A 504 -2.43 8.37 16.04
CA GLY A 504 -1.28 7.50 16.16
C GLY A 504 -0.11 8.15 16.90
N CYS A 505 0.50 7.48 17.89
CA CYS A 505 1.65 8.02 18.63
C CYS A 505 2.46 6.95 19.41
N GLY A 506 2.79 5.83 18.76
CA GLY A 506 3.66 4.77 19.33
C GLY A 506 3.19 4.23 20.68
N ILE A 507 4.12 4.05 21.63
CA ILE A 507 3.83 3.46 22.95
C ILE A 507 2.90 4.31 23.81
N ARG A 508 2.89 5.63 23.57
CA ARG A 508 1.97 6.55 24.23
C ARG A 508 0.53 6.28 23.80
N ALA A 509 0.27 6.23 22.49
CA ALA A 509 -1.06 5.90 21.97
C ALA A 509 -1.51 4.51 22.45
N LEU A 510 -0.59 3.53 22.49
CA LEU A 510 -0.86 2.21 23.06
C LEU A 510 -1.41 2.32 24.49
N THR A 511 -0.71 3.06 25.35
CA THR A 511 -1.06 3.20 26.77
C THR A 511 -2.32 4.03 26.99
N ALA A 512 -2.42 5.18 26.31
CA ALA A 512 -3.55 6.11 26.38
C ALA A 512 -4.86 5.46 25.90
N MET A 513 -4.78 4.61 24.87
CA MET A 513 -5.94 3.87 24.38
C MET A 513 -6.48 2.90 25.43
N TYR A 514 -5.64 2.14 26.13
CA TYR A 514 -6.10 1.26 27.19
C TYR A 514 -6.86 2.02 28.29
N GLY A 515 -6.36 3.20 28.69
CA GLY A 515 -7.03 4.02 29.71
C GLY A 515 -8.36 4.59 29.21
N SER A 516 -8.39 5.06 27.96
CA SER A 516 -9.62 5.60 27.36
C SER A 516 -10.71 4.53 27.20
N ILE A 517 -10.34 3.34 26.68
CA ILE A 517 -11.27 2.21 26.52
C ILE A 517 -11.75 1.69 27.87
N LEU A 518 -10.87 1.64 28.88
CA LEU A 518 -11.27 1.32 30.26
C LEU A 518 -12.27 2.34 30.81
N GLY A 519 -12.08 3.63 30.55
CA GLY A 519 -13.06 4.67 30.91
C GLY A 519 -14.41 4.45 30.26
N LEU A 520 -14.44 4.17 28.95
CA LEU A 520 -15.68 3.86 28.23
C LEU A 520 -16.36 2.58 28.75
N GLN A 521 -15.59 1.56 29.14
CA GLN A 521 -16.11 0.34 29.75
C GLN A 521 -16.71 0.61 31.14
N ASN A 522 -16.02 1.40 31.97
CA ASN A 522 -16.50 1.78 33.31
C ASN A 522 -17.80 2.59 33.26
N LEU A 523 -17.95 3.45 32.25
CA LEU A 523 -19.19 4.19 31.98
C LEU A 523 -20.28 3.34 31.28
N ARG A 524 -19.98 2.07 30.96
CA ARG A 524 -20.84 1.19 30.14
C ARG A 524 -21.17 1.73 28.74
N VAL A 525 -20.43 2.75 28.28
CA VAL A 525 -20.59 3.36 26.95
C VAL A 525 -19.90 2.54 25.86
N LEU A 526 -18.93 1.68 26.20
CA LEU A 526 -18.20 0.88 25.21
C LEU A 526 -19.14 0.00 24.36
N ASP A 527 -20.21 -0.53 24.94
CA ASP A 527 -21.21 -1.32 24.22
C ASP A 527 -22.11 -0.48 23.28
N CYS A 528 -22.14 0.85 23.45
CA CYS A 528 -22.79 1.77 22.53
C CYS A 528 -21.96 2.01 21.25
N VAL A 529 -20.66 1.66 21.24
CA VAL A 529 -19.75 1.91 20.11
C VAL A 529 -19.92 0.85 19.03
N SER A 530 -20.11 1.25 17.78
CA SER A 530 -20.20 0.35 16.61
C SER A 530 -18.85 0.15 15.91
N TYR A 531 -18.02 1.19 15.83
CA TYR A 531 -16.73 1.16 15.14
C TYR A 531 -15.59 1.69 16.01
N ILE A 532 -14.40 1.09 15.91
CA ILE A 532 -13.16 1.65 16.45
C ILE A 532 -12.15 1.73 15.30
N SER A 533 -11.72 2.93 14.95
CA SER A 533 -10.66 3.16 13.97
C SER A 533 -9.35 3.62 14.62
N GLY A 534 -8.23 3.14 14.07
CA GLY A 534 -6.91 3.49 14.54
C GLY A 534 -5.82 3.37 13.47
N SER A 535 -4.80 4.21 13.63
CA SER A 535 -3.57 4.22 12.84
C SER A 535 -2.34 4.16 13.76
N SER A 536 -1.18 3.80 13.22
CA SER A 536 0.09 3.77 13.94
C SER A 536 0.05 3.04 15.28
N GLY A 537 0.58 3.63 16.36
CA GLY A 537 0.67 3.01 17.69
C GLY A 537 -0.65 2.52 18.30
N THR A 538 -1.80 3.10 17.93
CA THR A 538 -3.12 2.61 18.36
C THR A 538 -3.38 1.19 17.85
N THR A 539 -2.89 0.87 16.65
CA THR A 539 -3.08 -0.46 16.06
C THR A 539 -2.46 -1.55 16.93
N TRP A 540 -1.43 -1.25 17.73
CA TRP A 540 -0.81 -2.21 18.64
C TRP A 540 -1.75 -2.61 19.79
N THR A 541 -2.52 -1.67 20.33
CA THR A 541 -3.54 -1.96 21.34
C THR A 541 -4.70 -2.72 20.71
N MET A 542 -5.24 -2.22 19.59
CA MET A 542 -6.35 -2.87 18.90
C MET A 542 -6.01 -4.31 18.55
N THR A 543 -4.92 -4.56 17.85
CA THR A 543 -4.53 -5.93 17.47
C THR A 543 -4.41 -6.87 18.66
N LYS A 544 -4.01 -6.38 19.84
CA LYS A 544 -3.96 -7.17 21.08
C LYS A 544 -5.34 -7.43 21.70
N LEU A 545 -6.21 -6.42 21.75
CA LEU A 545 -7.58 -6.55 22.25
C LEU A 545 -8.36 -7.59 21.44
N TYR A 546 -8.27 -7.52 20.11
CA TYR A 546 -9.02 -8.37 19.19
C TYR A 546 -8.41 -9.79 19.03
N GLU A 547 -7.40 -10.16 19.81
CA GLU A 547 -7.01 -11.59 19.97
C GLU A 547 -8.06 -12.36 20.80
N ASP A 548 -8.84 -11.67 21.64
CA ASP A 548 -9.91 -12.24 22.45
C ASP A 548 -11.28 -11.89 21.84
N ALA A 549 -12.11 -12.91 21.59
CA ALA A 549 -13.42 -12.75 20.98
C ALA A 549 -14.43 -11.96 21.82
N ASP A 550 -14.22 -11.83 23.13
CA ASP A 550 -15.15 -11.20 24.08
C ASP A 550 -14.47 -10.06 24.87
N TRP A 551 -13.40 -9.47 24.34
CA TRP A 551 -12.54 -8.55 25.08
C TRP A 551 -13.30 -7.37 25.71
N SER A 552 -14.31 -6.79 25.05
CA SER A 552 -15.04 -5.63 25.57
C SER A 552 -15.98 -5.95 26.74
N ARG A 553 -16.36 -7.24 26.89
CA ARG A 553 -17.24 -7.73 27.96
C ARG A 553 -16.49 -8.27 29.16
N LYS A 554 -15.18 -8.48 29.02
CA LYS A 554 -14.28 -8.95 30.08
C LYS A 554 -13.64 -7.76 30.78
N ASP A 555 -13.26 -7.95 32.04
CA ASP A 555 -12.42 -6.98 32.73
C ASP A 555 -11.09 -6.81 31.99
N LEU A 556 -10.76 -5.55 31.67
CA LEU A 556 -9.53 -5.23 30.93
C LEU A 556 -8.27 -5.31 31.81
N GLY A 557 -8.41 -5.54 33.12
CA GLY A 557 -7.32 -5.53 34.10
C GLY A 557 -6.15 -6.45 33.72
N GLU A 558 -6.42 -7.70 33.37
CA GLU A 558 -5.39 -8.67 32.96
C GLU A 558 -4.65 -8.22 31.69
N LEU A 559 -5.38 -7.71 30.69
CA LEU A 559 -4.80 -7.19 29.45
C LEU A 559 -3.92 -5.96 29.71
N ILE A 560 -4.36 -5.06 30.60
CA ILE A 560 -3.63 -3.87 31.01
C ILE A 560 -2.37 -4.25 31.80
N ILE A 561 -2.44 -5.24 32.69
CA ILE A 561 -1.28 -5.74 33.45
C ILE A 561 -0.22 -6.29 32.50
N GLU A 562 -0.63 -7.09 31.50
CA GLU A 562 0.29 -7.62 30.51
C GLU A 562 0.84 -6.50 29.61
N ALA A 563 0.01 -5.57 29.14
CA ALA A 563 0.46 -4.41 28.36
C ALA A 563 1.49 -3.57 29.12
N ARG A 564 1.26 -3.32 30.42
CA ARG A 564 2.21 -2.63 31.30
C ARG A 564 3.55 -3.36 31.40
N LYS A 565 3.49 -4.68 31.60
CA LYS A 565 4.68 -5.53 31.68
C LYS A 565 5.47 -5.48 30.36
N GLN A 566 4.80 -5.57 29.22
CA GLN A 566 5.43 -5.48 27.90
C GLN A 566 5.98 -4.08 27.61
N ALA A 567 5.26 -3.01 27.97
CA ALA A 567 5.72 -1.64 27.84
C ALA A 567 7.00 -1.36 28.67
N ALA A 568 7.07 -1.87 29.90
CA ALA A 568 8.21 -1.70 30.81
C ALA A 568 9.40 -2.65 30.55
N LYS A 569 9.17 -3.73 29.80
CA LYS A 569 10.20 -4.73 29.47
C LYS A 569 11.40 -4.12 28.75
N CYS A 570 12.60 -4.60 29.07
CA CYS A 570 13.82 -4.21 28.35
C CYS A 570 13.76 -4.70 26.89
N LYS A 571 13.89 -3.78 25.93
CA LYS A 571 13.75 -4.07 24.49
C LYS A 571 15.03 -4.62 23.86
N MET A 572 16.16 -4.62 24.55
CA MET A 572 17.46 -5.10 24.04
C MET A 572 17.42 -6.55 23.53
N GLY A 573 16.54 -7.39 24.09
CA GLY A 573 16.32 -8.76 23.60
C GLY A 573 15.82 -8.83 22.16
N ALA A 574 15.03 -7.85 21.71
CA ALA A 574 14.54 -7.77 20.33
C ALA A 574 15.67 -7.48 19.33
N PHE A 575 16.78 -6.88 19.77
CA PHE A 575 17.92 -6.47 18.94
C PHE A 575 19.13 -7.41 19.08
N CYS A 576 19.05 -8.47 19.88
CA CYS A 576 20.18 -9.38 20.07
C CYS A 576 20.43 -10.25 18.82
N LEU A 577 21.67 -10.73 18.66
CA LEU A 577 22.09 -11.55 17.51
C LEU A 577 21.21 -12.79 17.28
N LYS A 578 20.69 -13.41 18.35
CA LYS A 578 19.78 -14.55 18.25
C LYS A 578 18.45 -14.15 17.61
N SER A 579 17.87 -13.03 18.03
CA SER A 579 16.62 -12.50 17.49
C SER A 579 16.79 -12.06 16.04
N LEU A 580 17.85 -11.31 15.71
CA LEU A 580 18.16 -10.90 14.34
C LEU A 580 18.33 -12.11 13.39
N ARG A 581 18.98 -13.19 13.85
CA ARG A 581 19.11 -14.43 13.07
C ARG A 581 17.77 -15.12 12.86
N ASN A 582 16.87 -15.07 13.84
CA ASN A 582 15.52 -15.60 13.70
C ASN A 582 14.70 -14.76 12.71
N TYR A 583 14.75 -13.44 12.80
CA TYR A 583 14.06 -12.56 11.86
C TYR A 583 14.53 -12.79 10.42
N TYR A 584 15.84 -12.90 10.20
CA TYR A 584 16.39 -13.23 8.88
C TYR A 584 15.83 -14.56 8.34
N ARG A 585 15.68 -15.58 9.20
CA ARG A 585 15.09 -16.85 8.81
C ARG A 585 13.62 -16.70 8.43
N GLU A 586 12.85 -15.93 9.20
CA GLU A 586 11.43 -15.69 8.95
C GLU A 586 11.20 -14.87 7.69
N LEU A 587 11.98 -13.81 7.48
CA LEU A 587 11.96 -13.04 6.24
C LEU A 587 12.35 -13.92 5.05
N SER A 588 13.37 -14.78 5.17
CA SER A 588 13.72 -15.72 4.12
C SER A 588 12.60 -16.72 3.80
N GLN A 589 11.88 -17.21 4.82
CA GLN A 589 10.70 -18.07 4.62
C GLN A 589 9.56 -17.30 3.94
N ARG A 590 9.34 -16.04 4.32
CA ARG A 590 8.35 -15.15 3.71
C ARG A 590 8.67 -14.87 2.23
N THR A 591 9.94 -14.62 1.89
CA THR A 591 10.39 -14.49 0.50
C THR A 591 10.21 -15.80 -0.27
N GLN A 592 10.51 -16.95 0.32
CA GLN A 592 10.30 -18.27 -0.30
C GLN A 592 8.81 -18.57 -0.53
N ALA A 593 7.92 -18.06 0.33
CA ALA A 593 6.47 -18.16 0.17
C ALA A 593 5.93 -17.26 -0.96
N GLY A 594 6.74 -16.34 -1.48
CA GLY A 594 6.39 -15.47 -2.61
C GLY A 594 6.19 -14.00 -2.26
N HIS A 595 6.20 -13.63 -0.98
CA HIS A 595 6.03 -12.24 -0.57
C HIS A 595 7.31 -11.42 -0.84
N LYS A 596 7.13 -10.15 -1.18
CA LYS A 596 8.21 -9.17 -1.11
C LYS A 596 8.49 -8.82 0.35
N THR A 597 9.76 -8.64 0.68
CA THR A 597 10.21 -8.30 2.03
C THR A 597 11.01 -7.01 2.00
N SER A 598 10.74 -6.15 2.97
CA SER A 598 11.30 -4.82 3.15
C SER A 598 11.84 -4.64 4.57
N PHE A 599 12.41 -3.47 4.88
CA PHE A 599 12.75 -3.11 6.26
C PHE A 599 11.49 -3.06 7.15
N ILE A 600 10.32 -2.73 6.58
CA ILE A 600 9.06 -2.65 7.33
C ILE A 600 8.61 -4.04 7.82
N ASP A 601 8.90 -5.10 7.07
CA ASP A 601 8.65 -6.47 7.54
C ASP A 601 9.55 -6.85 8.72
N LEU A 602 10.81 -6.40 8.72
CA LEU A 602 11.72 -6.55 9.87
C LEU A 602 11.20 -5.77 11.08
N TRP A 603 10.74 -4.54 10.86
CA TRP A 603 10.14 -3.71 11.91
C TRP A 603 8.92 -4.37 12.54
N GLY A 604 8.04 -4.99 11.75
CA GLY A 604 6.90 -5.77 12.26
C GLY A 604 7.32 -6.93 13.17
N LEU A 605 8.37 -7.68 12.81
CA LEU A 605 8.93 -8.75 13.66
C LEU A 605 9.56 -8.19 14.95
N MET A 606 10.14 -7.00 14.88
CA MET A 606 10.70 -6.33 16.05
C MET A 606 9.59 -5.84 16.99
N ILE A 607 8.51 -5.25 16.47
CA ILE A 607 7.32 -4.88 17.26
C ILE A 607 6.76 -6.12 17.96
N GLU A 608 6.58 -7.22 17.23
CA GLU A 608 6.12 -8.50 17.80
C GLU A 608 7.01 -8.94 18.96
N ALA A 609 8.34 -8.90 18.80
CA ALA A 609 9.27 -9.28 19.87
C ALA A 609 9.32 -8.27 21.04
N MET A 610 9.03 -7.00 20.79
CA MET A 610 9.01 -5.95 21.81
C MET A 610 7.74 -5.98 22.65
N LEU A 611 6.60 -6.34 22.05
CA LEU A 611 5.27 -6.28 22.67
C LEU A 611 4.70 -7.65 23.06
N ASN A 612 5.35 -8.76 22.67
CA ASN A 612 4.93 -10.11 23.03
C ASN A 612 6.08 -10.94 23.65
N ASP A 613 5.74 -11.96 24.43
CA ASP A 613 6.69 -12.93 25.01
C ASP A 613 7.01 -14.10 24.07
N GLY A 614 6.44 -14.11 22.87
CA GLY A 614 6.64 -15.14 21.86
C GLY A 614 6.10 -14.72 20.50
N LYS A 615 6.11 -15.66 19.55
CA LYS A 615 5.51 -15.43 18.23
C LYS A 615 4.00 -15.50 18.34
N SER A 616 3.33 -14.48 17.84
CA SER A 616 1.89 -14.51 17.60
C SER A 616 1.64 -15.09 16.22
N HIS A 617 0.62 -15.95 16.11
CA HIS A 617 0.18 -16.52 14.82
C HIS A 617 -1.11 -15.87 14.32
N HIS A 618 -1.61 -14.87 15.04
CA HIS A 618 -2.85 -14.16 14.71
C HIS A 618 -2.74 -13.41 13.39
N ARG A 619 -3.87 -13.35 12.70
CA ARG A 619 -4.06 -12.69 11.40
C ARG A 619 -5.23 -11.73 11.45
N LEU A 620 -5.38 -10.91 10.42
CA LEU A 620 -6.48 -9.96 10.35
C LEU A 620 -7.83 -10.68 10.24
N SER A 621 -7.92 -11.75 9.43
CA SER A 621 -9.16 -12.51 9.28
C SER A 621 -9.58 -13.26 10.55
N ASP A 622 -8.64 -13.59 11.45
CA ASP A 622 -8.95 -14.25 12.74
C ASP A 622 -9.82 -13.35 13.63
N GLN A 623 -9.68 -12.03 13.51
CA GLN A 623 -10.45 -11.06 14.30
C GLN A 623 -11.95 -11.08 13.99
N ARG A 624 -12.40 -11.73 12.90
CA ARG A 624 -13.83 -11.98 12.63
C ARG A 624 -14.51 -12.66 13.82
N GLN A 625 -13.79 -13.52 14.54
CA GLN A 625 -14.31 -14.20 15.74
C GLN A 625 -14.77 -13.20 16.81
N ALA A 626 -14.12 -12.03 16.91
CA ALA A 626 -14.44 -10.99 17.87
C ALA A 626 -15.60 -10.07 17.44
N VAL A 627 -16.08 -10.16 16.19
CA VAL A 627 -17.09 -9.21 15.67
C VAL A 627 -18.31 -9.88 15.06
N ASN A 628 -18.25 -11.15 14.67
CA ASN A 628 -19.35 -11.81 13.95
C ASN A 628 -20.70 -11.85 14.70
N GLN A 629 -20.70 -11.77 16.04
CA GLN A 629 -21.93 -11.72 16.85
C GLN A 629 -22.30 -10.28 17.24
N GLY A 630 -21.59 -9.27 16.74
CA GLY A 630 -21.74 -7.87 17.17
C GLY A 630 -21.28 -7.61 18.60
N GLN A 631 -20.49 -8.52 19.19
CA GLN A 631 -20.14 -8.48 20.61
C GLN A 631 -19.09 -7.42 20.96
N ASN A 632 -18.21 -7.08 20.01
CA ASN A 632 -17.29 -5.96 20.11
C ASN A 632 -17.57 -4.97 18.95
N PRO A 633 -17.12 -3.72 19.03
CA PRO A 633 -17.07 -2.82 17.88
C PRO A 633 -16.26 -3.42 16.71
N LEU A 634 -16.49 -2.99 15.47
CA LEU A 634 -15.66 -3.43 14.34
C LEU A 634 -14.32 -2.66 14.35
N PRO A 635 -13.16 -3.35 14.33
CA PRO A 635 -11.87 -2.70 14.21
C PRO A 635 -11.61 -2.30 12.76
N ILE A 636 -11.20 -1.05 12.56
CA ILE A 636 -10.82 -0.53 11.25
C ILE A 636 -9.40 0.03 11.33
N TYR A 637 -8.49 -0.49 10.50
CA TYR A 637 -7.11 -0.01 10.41
C TYR A 637 -6.90 0.73 9.09
N LEU A 638 -5.96 1.68 9.08
CA LEU A 638 -5.74 2.59 7.97
C LEU A 638 -4.27 2.63 7.55
N ALA A 639 -4.03 2.60 6.24
CA ALA A 639 -2.73 2.88 5.63
C ALA A 639 -2.91 3.82 4.43
N LEU A 640 -1.79 4.36 3.94
CA LEU A 640 -1.73 5.11 2.69
C LEU A 640 -0.97 4.33 1.63
N ASN A 641 -1.56 4.21 0.44
CA ASN A 641 -0.82 3.85 -0.77
C ASN A 641 -0.12 5.10 -1.31
N VAL A 642 1.17 4.96 -1.62
CA VAL A 642 2.01 6.01 -2.21
C VAL A 642 2.68 5.46 -3.47
N LYS A 643 3.40 6.34 -4.20
CA LYS A 643 4.26 5.94 -5.31
C LYS A 643 5.70 6.33 -5.02
N ASP A 644 6.63 5.40 -5.22
CA ASP A 644 8.06 5.67 -5.28
C ASP A 644 8.31 6.77 -6.32
N LYS A 645 9.19 7.73 -5.99
CA LYS A 645 9.53 8.90 -6.82
C LYS A 645 8.46 9.98 -6.97
N VAL A 646 7.33 9.86 -6.27
CA VAL A 646 6.30 10.90 -6.18
C VAL A 646 6.17 11.35 -4.71
N ALA A 647 6.05 12.66 -4.47
CA ALA A 647 5.86 13.17 -3.12
C ALA A 647 4.51 12.71 -2.56
N THR A 648 4.40 12.50 -1.24
CA THR A 648 3.13 12.09 -0.61
C THR A 648 2.05 13.15 -0.77
N LYS A 649 2.45 14.43 -0.87
CA LYS A 649 1.54 15.55 -1.15
C LYS A 649 0.93 15.43 -2.55
N ASP A 650 1.69 14.90 -3.51
CA ASP A 650 1.32 14.81 -4.94
C ASP A 650 0.60 13.49 -5.30
N PHE A 651 0.77 12.42 -4.52
CA PHE A 651 0.00 11.18 -4.67
C PHE A 651 -0.16 10.42 -3.35
N ARG A 652 -1.41 10.13 -3.00
CA ARG A 652 -1.78 9.29 -1.85
C ARG A 652 -3.18 8.71 -2.02
N GLU A 653 -3.40 7.53 -1.44
CA GLU A 653 -4.72 6.89 -1.48
C GLU A 653 -4.99 6.12 -0.20
N TRP A 654 -6.20 6.26 0.35
CA TRP A 654 -6.63 5.57 1.56
C TRP A 654 -6.85 4.09 1.31
N VAL A 655 -6.15 3.24 2.08
CA VAL A 655 -6.36 1.79 2.10
C VAL A 655 -6.90 1.40 3.47
N GLU A 656 -8.14 0.91 3.47
CA GLU A 656 -8.85 0.45 4.66
C GLU A 656 -8.61 -1.06 4.88
N PHE A 657 -8.48 -1.45 6.15
CA PHE A 657 -8.36 -2.84 6.57
C PHE A 657 -9.39 -3.15 7.66
N THR A 658 -10.22 -4.15 7.40
CA THR A 658 -11.14 -4.72 8.39
C THR A 658 -10.92 -6.23 8.48
N PRO A 659 -11.45 -6.92 9.49
CA PRO A 659 -11.44 -8.38 9.53
C PRO A 659 -12.13 -9.01 8.31
N TYR A 660 -13.05 -8.29 7.65
CA TYR A 660 -13.81 -8.78 6.51
C TYR A 660 -13.06 -8.55 5.19
N GLU A 661 -12.74 -7.30 4.89
CA GLU A 661 -12.15 -6.89 3.61
C GLU A 661 -11.07 -5.83 3.76
N VAL A 662 -10.22 -5.74 2.74
CA VAL A 662 -9.16 -4.74 2.56
C VAL A 662 -9.36 -4.07 1.20
N GLY A 663 -9.32 -2.75 1.12
CA GLY A 663 -9.60 -2.08 -0.14
C GLY A 663 -9.39 -0.58 -0.17
N PHE A 664 -9.62 -0.01 -1.35
CA PHE A 664 -9.49 1.42 -1.63
C PHE A 664 -10.85 2.10 -1.59
N LEU A 665 -10.96 3.16 -0.80
CA LEU A 665 -12.17 3.98 -0.71
C LEU A 665 -12.48 4.65 -2.06
N LYS A 666 -11.45 5.28 -2.65
CA LYS A 666 -11.51 6.02 -3.93
C LYS A 666 -12.08 5.19 -5.08
N TYR A 667 -11.71 3.91 -5.17
CA TYR A 667 -12.08 3.06 -6.29
C TYR A 667 -13.29 2.16 -6.02
N GLY A 668 -13.78 2.09 -4.78
CA GLY A 668 -14.82 1.13 -4.40
C GLY A 668 -14.39 -0.31 -4.67
N ALA A 669 -13.13 -0.65 -4.40
CA ALA A 669 -12.53 -1.93 -4.79
C ALA A 669 -11.88 -2.62 -3.58
N PHE A 670 -12.39 -3.80 -3.26
CA PHE A 670 -12.07 -4.53 -2.04
C PHE A 670 -11.78 -6.01 -2.31
N ILE A 671 -10.93 -6.62 -1.48
CA ILE A 671 -10.66 -8.05 -1.45
C ILE A 671 -10.87 -8.58 -0.04
N ARG A 672 -11.06 -9.89 0.11
CA ARG A 672 -11.11 -10.51 1.43
C ARG A 672 -9.79 -10.31 2.18
N ALA A 673 -9.87 -10.10 3.49
CA ALA A 673 -8.69 -9.87 4.34
C ALA A 673 -7.61 -10.95 4.19
N GLU A 674 -7.99 -12.23 4.08
CA GLU A 674 -7.09 -13.36 3.95
C GLU A 674 -6.40 -13.47 2.58
N ASP A 675 -6.91 -12.76 1.56
CA ASP A 675 -6.30 -12.74 0.23
C ASP A 675 -5.33 -11.56 0.06
N PHE A 676 -5.25 -10.63 1.03
CA PHE A 676 -4.36 -9.48 0.98
C PHE A 676 -2.88 -9.90 0.88
N GLY A 677 -2.19 -9.34 -0.11
CA GLY A 677 -0.83 -9.69 -0.48
C GLY A 677 -0.71 -10.83 -1.49
N SER A 678 -1.82 -11.47 -1.89
CA SER A 678 -1.86 -12.43 -3.01
C SER A 678 -1.77 -11.74 -4.37
N GLU A 679 -1.53 -12.51 -5.43
CA GLU A 679 -1.39 -11.97 -6.79
C GLU A 679 -2.74 -12.00 -7.52
N PHE A 680 -3.12 -10.86 -8.08
CA PHE A 680 -4.35 -10.69 -8.87
C PHE A 680 -4.05 -10.16 -10.27
N PHE A 681 -5.00 -10.38 -11.18
CA PHE A 681 -5.05 -9.76 -12.49
C PHE A 681 -6.51 -9.58 -12.90
N MET A 682 -6.90 -8.37 -13.31
CA MET A 682 -8.28 -8.05 -13.70
C MET A 682 -9.33 -8.47 -12.65
N GLY A 683 -9.02 -8.24 -11.37
CA GLY A 683 -9.89 -8.57 -10.25
C GLY A 683 -10.03 -10.06 -9.93
N ARG A 684 -9.25 -10.93 -10.57
CA ARG A 684 -9.28 -12.38 -10.34
C ARG A 684 -7.98 -12.83 -9.67
N LEU A 685 -8.11 -13.73 -8.71
CA LEU A 685 -7.02 -14.26 -7.91
C LEU A 685 -6.21 -15.25 -8.77
N MET A 686 -4.99 -14.85 -9.12
CA MET A 686 -4.06 -15.63 -9.94
C MET A 686 -3.31 -16.63 -9.08
N LYS A 687 -2.79 -16.17 -7.94
CA LYS A 687 -2.02 -17.00 -7.02
C LYS A 687 -2.27 -16.57 -5.59
N LYS A 688 -2.93 -17.45 -4.85
CA LYS A 688 -3.16 -17.29 -3.42
C LYS A 688 -1.85 -17.47 -2.64
N LEU A 689 -1.44 -16.44 -1.92
CA LEU A 689 -0.36 -16.54 -0.94
C LEU A 689 -0.94 -16.82 0.45
N PRO A 690 -0.16 -17.38 1.39
CA PRO A 690 -0.58 -17.48 2.78
C PRO A 690 -0.86 -16.10 3.35
N GLU A 691 -1.97 -15.96 4.07
CA GLU A 691 -2.30 -14.72 4.78
C GLU A 691 -1.15 -14.32 5.72
N SER A 692 -0.80 -13.03 5.69
CA SER A 692 0.28 -12.50 6.52
C SER A 692 -0.14 -12.49 7.99
N ARG A 693 0.80 -12.85 8.87
CA ARG A 693 0.64 -12.60 10.31
C ARG A 693 0.43 -11.11 10.55
N ILE A 694 -0.39 -10.79 11.55
CA ILE A 694 -0.80 -9.42 11.83
C ILE A 694 0.39 -8.51 12.18
N CYS A 695 1.50 -9.07 12.69
CA CYS A 695 2.72 -8.29 12.98
C CYS A 695 3.32 -7.60 11.75
N PHE A 696 3.20 -8.18 10.55
CA PHE A 696 3.64 -7.52 9.32
C PHE A 696 2.75 -6.33 8.95
N MET A 697 1.45 -6.41 9.26
CA MET A 697 0.51 -5.30 9.11
C MET A 697 0.72 -4.24 10.19
N GLN A 698 0.97 -4.62 11.45
CA GLN A 698 1.37 -3.67 12.51
C GLN A 698 2.63 -2.89 12.11
N GLY A 699 3.62 -3.57 11.52
CA GLY A 699 4.81 -2.92 10.96
C GLY A 699 4.48 -1.89 9.88
N MET A 700 3.55 -2.22 8.96
CA MET A 700 3.06 -1.32 7.90
C MET A 700 2.27 -0.14 8.48
N TRP A 701 1.29 -0.39 9.34
CA TRP A 701 0.44 0.65 9.94
C TRP A 701 1.21 1.58 10.86
N SER A 702 2.41 1.20 11.33
CA SER A 702 3.26 2.01 12.22
C SER A 702 4.67 2.24 11.64
N SER A 703 4.76 2.35 10.31
CA SER A 703 6.02 2.42 9.56
C SER A 703 6.73 3.77 9.65
N ILE A 704 6.90 4.35 10.84
CA ILE A 704 7.40 5.73 11.10
C ILE A 704 8.77 6.08 10.44
N PHE A 705 9.52 5.09 9.96
CA PHE A 705 10.80 5.24 9.25
C PHE A 705 10.69 5.46 7.73
N SER A 706 9.48 5.51 7.16
CA SER A 706 9.23 5.59 5.71
C SER A 706 9.21 7.01 5.11
N LYS A 707 9.50 8.06 5.89
CA LYS A 707 9.55 9.44 5.37
C LYS A 707 10.64 9.57 4.29
N ASN A 708 10.29 10.08 3.11
CA ASN A 708 11.31 10.56 2.17
C ASN A 708 11.84 11.93 2.64
N LEU A 709 12.96 12.37 2.08
CA LEU A 709 13.64 13.60 2.52
C LEU A 709 12.76 14.84 2.26
N LEU A 710 11.98 14.81 1.18
CA LEU A 710 11.04 15.86 0.82
C LEU A 710 9.86 15.96 1.81
N ASP A 711 9.29 14.83 2.25
CA ASP A 711 8.23 14.74 3.27
C ASP A 711 8.73 15.26 4.62
N ALA A 712 9.99 14.98 4.97
CA ALA A 712 10.62 15.48 6.19
C ALA A 712 10.84 17.00 6.17
N TRP A 713 11.05 17.59 4.98
CA TRP A 713 11.24 19.03 4.79
C TRP A 713 9.92 19.79 4.62
N HIS A 714 8.92 19.23 3.96
CA HIS A 714 7.56 19.79 3.94
C HIS A 714 6.95 19.88 5.34
N ALA A 715 7.33 18.98 6.25
CA ALA A 715 6.94 19.06 7.65
C ALA A 715 7.73 20.13 8.46
N ALA A 716 8.74 20.79 7.87
CA ALA A 716 9.70 21.63 8.58
C ALA A 716 9.74 23.12 8.12
N ASP A 717 9.17 23.50 6.97
CA ASP A 717 9.18 24.91 6.50
C ASP A 717 8.05 25.25 5.49
N ASN A 718 7.66 26.53 5.42
CA ASN A 718 6.54 27.08 4.62
C ASN A 718 6.96 27.68 3.26
N SER A 719 8.14 27.35 2.72
CA SER A 719 8.60 27.91 1.43
C SER A 719 8.09 27.10 0.23
N GLU A 720 6.79 27.18 -0.03
CA GLU A 720 6.11 26.42 -1.10
C GLU A 720 6.63 26.75 -2.52
N ASP A 721 7.09 27.97 -2.79
CA ASP A 721 7.33 28.46 -4.16
C ASP A 721 8.65 27.99 -4.80
N PHE A 722 9.68 27.72 -4.00
CA PHE A 722 11.01 27.44 -4.56
C PHE A 722 11.09 26.01 -5.11
N TRP A 723 10.73 25.00 -4.31
CA TRP A 723 10.92 23.60 -4.68
C TRP A 723 9.89 23.10 -5.68
N ASN A 724 8.62 23.51 -5.57
CA ASN A 724 7.57 23.18 -6.54
C ASN A 724 8.00 23.52 -7.97
N ARG A 725 8.70 24.66 -8.15
CA ARG A 725 9.21 25.12 -9.45
C ARG A 725 10.31 24.22 -10.06
N TRP A 726 11.01 23.41 -9.24
CA TRP A 726 12.11 22.53 -9.66
C TRP A 726 11.77 21.03 -9.60
N THR A 727 10.72 20.64 -8.87
CA THR A 727 10.32 19.24 -8.64
C THR A 727 9.01 18.83 -9.31
N GLN A 728 8.16 19.77 -9.75
CA GLN A 728 6.94 19.42 -10.48
C GLN A 728 7.18 19.41 -11.99
N ASP A 729 6.59 18.43 -12.65
CA ASP A 729 6.55 18.39 -14.11
C ASP A 729 5.63 19.49 -14.64
N LYS A 730 6.03 20.12 -15.76
CA LYS A 730 5.21 21.13 -16.42
C LYS A 730 4.23 20.43 -17.36
N VAL A 731 3.00 20.28 -16.87
CA VAL A 731 1.84 19.90 -17.68
C VAL A 731 1.07 21.18 -17.99
N THR A 732 0.87 21.47 -19.27
CA THR A 732 0.08 22.63 -19.73
C THR A 732 -1.05 22.15 -20.61
N GLU A 733 -2.26 22.61 -20.32
CA GLU A 733 -3.40 22.45 -21.23
C GLU A 733 -3.12 23.21 -22.53
N ILE A 734 -3.47 22.61 -23.66
CA ILE A 734 -3.26 23.16 -25.00
C ILE A 734 -4.56 23.15 -25.81
N GLU A 735 -4.65 24.08 -26.75
CA GLU A 735 -5.76 24.16 -27.69
C GLU A 735 -5.60 23.19 -28.87
N GLU A 736 -6.74 22.72 -29.35
CA GLU A 736 -6.88 21.81 -30.49
C GLU A 736 -7.66 22.54 -31.57
N GLN A 737 -7.24 22.43 -32.83
CA GLN A 737 -7.99 23.05 -33.93
C GLN A 737 -8.44 22.00 -34.95
N PRO A 738 -9.73 22.01 -35.35
CA PRO A 738 -10.83 22.88 -34.86
C PRO A 738 -11.31 22.53 -33.44
N ASP A 739 -11.96 23.48 -32.77
CA ASP A 739 -12.58 23.25 -31.46
C ASP A 739 -13.61 22.11 -31.55
N LEU A 740 -13.45 21.13 -30.67
CA LEU A 740 -14.39 20.02 -30.55
C LEU A 740 -15.50 20.36 -29.55
N PRO A 741 -16.74 19.84 -29.73
CA PRO A 741 -17.80 20.04 -28.75
C PRO A 741 -17.42 19.41 -27.41
N GLU A 742 -17.32 20.22 -26.35
CA GLU A 742 -16.99 19.72 -25.01
C GLU A 742 -18.08 18.81 -24.47
N LYS A 743 -17.74 17.54 -24.20
CA LYS A 743 -18.57 16.65 -23.37
C LYS A 743 -18.14 16.77 -21.91
N PRO A 744 -19.05 16.60 -20.95
CA PRO A 744 -18.75 16.93 -19.56
C PRO A 744 -17.68 16.01 -18.94
N TYR A 745 -17.45 14.81 -19.49
CA TYR A 745 -16.49 13.81 -18.99
C TYR A 745 -15.17 13.76 -19.78
N GLU A 746 -15.00 14.62 -20.79
CA GLU A 746 -13.78 14.72 -21.58
C GLU A 746 -12.67 15.38 -20.78
N MET A 747 -11.43 14.93 -21.01
CA MET A 747 -10.26 15.51 -20.39
C MET A 747 -9.61 16.50 -21.35
N ALA A 748 -9.16 17.63 -20.80
CA ALA A 748 -8.39 18.60 -21.55
C ALA A 748 -7.14 17.96 -22.16
N THR A 749 -6.76 18.43 -23.34
CA THR A 749 -5.56 17.92 -24.00
C THR A 749 -4.36 18.64 -23.42
N CYS A 750 -3.40 17.87 -22.95
CA CYS A 750 -2.29 18.38 -22.16
C CYS A 750 -0.97 18.05 -22.85
N VAL A 751 -0.02 19.00 -22.78
CA VAL A 751 1.36 18.78 -23.16
C VAL A 751 2.22 18.68 -21.92
N PHE A 752 2.94 17.57 -21.83
CA PHE A 752 4.03 17.39 -20.90
C PHE A 752 5.34 17.77 -21.57
N THR A 753 6.09 18.65 -20.92
CA THR A 753 7.47 18.95 -21.33
C THR A 753 8.42 18.49 -20.21
N PRO A 754 9.35 17.56 -20.47
CA PRO A 754 10.27 17.07 -19.44
C PRO A 754 11.16 18.20 -18.88
N THR A 755 11.37 18.19 -17.57
CA THR A 755 12.37 19.05 -16.90
C THR A 755 13.79 18.59 -17.24
N SER A 756 14.78 19.49 -17.18
CA SER A 756 16.19 19.15 -17.50
C SER A 756 16.71 17.94 -16.68
N GLY A 757 17.64 17.16 -17.25
CA GLY A 757 18.14 15.92 -16.62
C GLY A 757 18.77 16.07 -15.23
N LEU A 758 19.18 17.29 -14.86
CA LEU A 758 19.64 17.61 -13.50
C LEU A 758 18.49 17.69 -12.48
N SER A 759 17.31 18.19 -12.89
CA SER A 759 16.10 18.29 -12.05
C SER A 759 15.54 16.91 -11.74
N THR A 760 15.47 16.01 -12.73
CA THR A 760 14.96 14.64 -12.55
C THR A 760 15.86 13.82 -11.62
N THR A 761 17.18 13.94 -11.77
CA THR A 761 18.15 13.28 -10.87
C THR A 761 18.05 13.79 -9.44
N LEU A 762 17.88 15.11 -9.25
CA LEU A 762 17.69 15.70 -7.93
C LEU A 762 16.36 15.24 -7.30
N ARG A 763 15.28 15.23 -8.07
CA ARG A 763 13.96 14.74 -7.65
C ARG A 763 14.02 13.28 -7.19
N ASP A 764 14.65 12.42 -7.99
CA ASP A 764 14.85 11.00 -7.66
C ASP A 764 15.55 10.84 -6.29
N ILE A 765 16.56 11.65 -5.99
CA ILE A 765 17.26 11.62 -4.69
C ILE A 765 16.34 12.10 -3.54
N LEU A 766 15.53 13.14 -3.78
CA LEU A 766 14.68 13.74 -2.75
C LEU A 766 13.42 12.92 -2.42
N THR A 767 12.91 12.19 -3.41
CA THR A 767 11.68 11.40 -3.32
C THR A 767 11.91 9.91 -3.06
N ASP A 768 13.16 9.44 -3.10
CA ASP A 768 13.54 8.05 -2.76
C ASP A 768 13.12 7.70 -1.31
N ARG A 769 12.42 6.57 -1.16
CA ARG A 769 11.96 6.07 0.14
C ARG A 769 12.88 4.92 0.57
N PRO A 770 13.78 5.13 1.54
CA PRO A 770 14.73 4.09 1.95
C PRO A 770 14.05 2.87 2.61
N ALA A 771 12.79 3.00 3.04
CA ALA A 771 12.01 1.93 3.65
C ALA A 771 10.50 2.08 3.36
N VAL A 772 9.97 1.34 2.39
CA VAL A 772 8.51 1.24 2.11
C VAL A 772 8.09 -0.22 2.11
N SER A 773 6.86 -0.50 2.56
CA SER A 773 6.31 -1.86 2.49
C SER A 773 5.76 -2.13 1.10
N LYS A 774 6.02 -3.33 0.54
CA LYS A 774 5.58 -3.71 -0.81
C LYS A 774 4.67 -4.93 -0.77
N TYR A 775 3.43 -4.77 -1.22
CA TYR A 775 2.43 -5.84 -1.33
C TYR A 775 2.01 -6.00 -2.78
N HIS A 776 1.59 -7.19 -3.23
CA HIS A 776 1.07 -7.32 -4.59
C HIS A 776 -0.18 -6.47 -4.80
N ASN A 777 -0.23 -5.76 -5.93
CA ASN A 777 -1.35 -4.89 -6.26
C ASN A 777 -2.57 -5.71 -6.68
N PHE A 778 -3.59 -5.75 -5.83
CA PHE A 778 -4.83 -6.46 -6.15
C PHE A 778 -5.68 -5.73 -7.20
N LEU A 779 -5.37 -4.46 -7.47
CA LEU A 779 -5.94 -3.69 -8.59
C LEU A 779 -5.18 -3.92 -9.91
N ARG A 780 -4.15 -4.78 -9.94
CA ARG A 780 -3.33 -5.01 -11.13
C ARG A 780 -4.20 -5.34 -12.35
N GLY A 781 -4.03 -4.53 -13.38
CA GLY A 781 -4.67 -4.68 -14.67
C GLY A 781 -5.96 -3.87 -14.83
N PHE A 782 -6.73 -3.60 -13.77
CA PHE A 782 -7.97 -2.82 -13.91
C PHE A 782 -7.74 -1.53 -14.69
N GLN A 783 -8.74 -1.15 -15.50
CA GLN A 783 -8.71 0.06 -16.29
C GLN A 783 -9.70 1.07 -15.72
N MET A 784 -9.43 2.37 -15.88
CA MET A 784 -10.37 3.41 -15.44
C MET A 784 -11.57 3.45 -16.39
N HIS A 785 -12.77 3.57 -15.84
CA HIS A 785 -14.00 3.77 -16.60
C HIS A 785 -13.97 5.12 -17.34
N ASN A 786 -14.61 5.23 -18.50
CA ASN A 786 -14.56 6.45 -19.32
C ASN A 786 -15.08 7.70 -18.59
N GLU A 787 -15.99 7.52 -17.64
CA GLU A 787 -16.65 8.59 -16.89
C GLU A 787 -16.20 8.67 -15.42
N TYR A 788 -15.12 7.97 -15.05
CA TYR A 788 -14.69 7.84 -13.64
C TYR A 788 -14.52 9.17 -12.91
N ILE A 789 -14.08 10.21 -13.63
CA ILE A 789 -13.78 11.54 -13.07
C ILE A 789 -15.05 12.27 -12.59
N GLN A 790 -16.23 11.88 -13.07
CA GLN A 790 -17.51 12.46 -12.64
C GLN A 790 -18.21 11.63 -11.59
N HIS A 791 -17.73 10.41 -11.34
CA HIS A 791 -18.39 9.49 -10.44
C HIS A 791 -18.36 10.06 -9.01
N GLU A 792 -19.52 10.26 -8.41
CA GLU A 792 -19.70 10.94 -7.12
C GLU A 792 -18.76 10.38 -6.04
N HIS A 793 -18.68 9.05 -5.91
CA HIS A 793 -17.81 8.42 -4.91
C HIS A 793 -16.32 8.56 -5.22
N PHE A 794 -15.91 8.64 -6.50
CA PHE A 794 -14.51 8.87 -6.84
C PHE A 794 -14.11 10.30 -6.48
N MET A 795 -14.97 11.26 -6.83
CA MET A 795 -14.76 12.69 -6.56
C MET A 795 -14.63 13.00 -5.07
N LYS A 796 -15.41 12.35 -4.20
CA LYS A 796 -15.30 12.47 -2.73
C LYS A 796 -13.94 12.09 -2.16
N TRP A 797 -13.15 11.31 -2.89
CA TRP A 797 -11.83 10.85 -2.47
C TRP A 797 -10.73 11.23 -3.48
N LYS A 798 -11.03 12.18 -4.37
CA LYS A 798 -10.09 12.74 -5.33
C LYS A 798 -9.22 13.74 -4.58
N ASP A 799 -7.98 13.34 -4.35
CA ASP A 799 -7.10 13.99 -3.37
C ASP A 799 -5.91 14.68 -4.06
N THR A 800 -5.51 14.23 -5.25
CA THR A 800 -4.33 14.78 -5.92
C THR A 800 -4.53 15.02 -7.41
N LEU A 801 -3.70 15.90 -7.99
CA LEU A 801 -3.73 16.19 -9.43
C LEU A 801 -3.49 14.93 -10.28
N LEU A 802 -2.74 13.95 -9.77
CA LEU A 802 -2.52 12.68 -10.48
C LEU A 802 -3.80 11.84 -10.63
N ASP A 803 -4.86 12.14 -9.87
CA ASP A 803 -6.17 11.51 -10.07
C ASP A 803 -6.82 11.91 -11.41
N THR A 804 -6.38 13.02 -12.02
CA THR A 804 -6.72 13.42 -13.39
C THR A 804 -5.75 12.84 -14.43
N SER A 805 -4.98 11.81 -14.11
CA SER A 805 -4.17 11.09 -15.09
C SER A 805 -4.45 9.59 -14.98
N PRO A 806 -5.39 9.04 -15.76
CA PRO A 806 -5.79 7.63 -15.66
C PRO A 806 -4.64 6.66 -15.99
N ASN A 807 -3.73 7.06 -16.89
CA ASN A 807 -2.53 6.26 -17.21
C ASN A 807 -1.55 6.24 -16.02
N ASP A 808 -1.40 7.35 -15.30
CA ASP A 808 -0.55 7.40 -14.11
C ASP A 808 -1.19 6.68 -12.93
N LEU A 809 -2.52 6.80 -12.72
CA LEU A 809 -3.27 6.02 -11.72
C LEU A 809 -3.05 4.52 -11.91
N ARG A 810 -3.04 4.08 -13.18
CA ARG A 810 -2.71 2.70 -13.57
C ARG A 810 -1.23 2.35 -13.35
N GLY A 811 -0.32 3.33 -13.39
CA GLY A 811 1.13 3.21 -13.54
C GLY A 811 1.68 1.88 -13.01
N SER A 812 2.43 1.18 -13.87
CA SER A 812 2.79 -0.26 -13.93
C SER A 812 3.35 -0.96 -12.69
N SER A 813 2.95 -0.57 -11.48
CA SER A 813 3.42 -1.19 -10.26
C SER A 813 2.70 -2.54 -10.08
N GLU A 814 3.48 -3.62 -10.21
CA GLU A 814 3.06 -4.95 -9.74
C GLU A 814 2.75 -4.96 -8.23
N HIS A 815 3.10 -3.87 -7.53
CA HIS A 815 3.07 -3.75 -6.09
C HIS A 815 2.44 -2.44 -5.62
N LEU A 816 1.68 -2.52 -4.53
CA LEU A 816 1.29 -1.40 -3.69
C LEU A 816 2.45 -1.05 -2.77
N GLU A 817 2.59 0.25 -2.52
CA GLU A 817 3.59 0.80 -1.63
C GLU A 817 2.86 1.45 -0.47
N LEU A 818 2.80 0.72 0.65
CA LEU A 818 1.97 1.10 1.78
C LEU A 818 2.81 1.67 2.92
N VAL A 819 2.33 2.77 3.49
CA VAL A 819 2.95 3.50 4.60
C VAL A 819 1.92 3.86 5.67
N ASP A 820 2.41 4.21 6.86
CA ASP A 820 1.61 4.72 7.98
C ASP A 820 0.78 5.95 7.58
N ALA A 821 -0.53 5.92 7.84
CA ALA A 821 -1.43 7.04 7.58
C ALA A 821 -1.04 8.31 8.35
N ALA A 822 -0.44 8.15 9.53
CA ALA A 822 0.01 9.26 10.38
C ALA A 822 1.11 10.12 9.74
N PHE A 823 1.66 9.73 8.57
CA PHE A 823 2.55 10.59 7.80
C PHE A 823 1.89 11.83 7.22
N PHE A 824 0.63 11.70 6.83
CA PHE A 824 -0.11 12.77 6.19
C PHE A 824 -1.26 13.24 7.07
N PHE A 825 -1.91 12.31 7.77
CA PHE A 825 -3.11 12.58 8.53
C PHE A 825 -3.04 11.79 9.85
N GLU A 826 -2.83 12.50 10.95
CA GLU A 826 -2.56 11.87 12.25
C GLU A 826 -3.76 11.11 12.83
N THR A 827 -4.95 11.35 12.30
CA THR A 827 -6.23 10.76 12.73
C THR A 827 -6.66 9.60 11.81
N SER A 828 -7.63 8.81 12.27
CA SER A 828 -8.18 7.68 11.54
C SER A 828 -9.62 7.91 11.06
N TYR A 829 -10.00 9.17 10.78
CA TYR A 829 -11.33 9.52 10.27
C TYR A 829 -11.73 8.93 8.91
N PRO A 830 -10.87 8.84 7.87
CA PRO A 830 -11.34 8.60 6.49
C PRO A 830 -12.26 7.38 6.34
N PRO A 831 -11.96 6.20 6.92
CA PRO A 831 -12.90 5.08 6.88
C PRO A 831 -14.27 5.38 7.52
N LEU A 832 -14.30 6.13 8.62
CA LEU A 832 -15.53 6.44 9.35
C LEU A 832 -16.41 7.46 8.60
N MET A 833 -15.79 8.30 7.78
CA MET A 833 -16.48 9.31 6.96
C MET A 833 -17.03 8.76 5.64
N ARG A 834 -16.94 7.45 5.41
CA ARG A 834 -17.67 6.79 4.33
C ARG A 834 -19.18 7.03 4.49
N PRO A 835 -19.87 7.60 3.48
CA PRO A 835 -21.31 7.84 3.56
C PRO A 835 -22.13 6.59 3.89
N GLU A 836 -21.65 5.42 3.47
CA GLU A 836 -22.35 4.15 3.65
C GLU A 836 -22.38 3.69 5.13
N ARG A 837 -21.44 4.16 5.97
CA ARG A 837 -21.41 3.85 7.42
C ARG A 837 -22.38 4.69 8.23
N LYS A 838 -22.79 5.86 7.72
CA LYS A 838 -23.77 6.77 8.36
C LYS A 838 -23.48 6.99 9.85
N VAL A 839 -22.23 7.31 10.17
CA VAL A 839 -21.80 7.55 11.56
C VAL A 839 -22.52 8.77 12.09
N ASP A 840 -23.19 8.63 13.24
CA ASP A 840 -24.00 9.68 13.86
C ASP A 840 -23.21 10.42 14.95
N VAL A 841 -22.30 9.72 15.66
CA VAL A 841 -21.45 10.26 16.73
C VAL A 841 -20.02 9.76 16.57
N ILE A 842 -19.04 10.66 16.63
CA ILE A 842 -17.62 10.31 16.70
C ILE A 842 -17.04 10.74 18.05
N ILE A 843 -16.41 9.78 18.74
CA ILE A 843 -15.56 10.03 19.91
C ILE A 843 -14.12 10.05 19.41
N HIS A 844 -13.54 11.24 19.30
CA HIS A 844 -12.15 11.43 18.92
C HIS A 844 -11.26 11.47 20.16
N LEU A 845 -10.45 10.43 20.32
CA LEU A 845 -9.45 10.31 21.35
C LEU A 845 -8.07 10.70 20.79
N ASN A 846 -7.64 11.92 21.08
CA ASN A 846 -6.36 12.41 20.61
C ASN A 846 -5.24 12.04 21.58
N TYR A 847 -4.14 11.52 21.05
CA TYR A 847 -2.93 11.09 21.76
C TYR A 847 -1.66 11.81 21.27
N THR A 848 -1.78 12.90 20.51
CA THR A 848 -0.62 13.64 19.96
C THR A 848 0.17 14.35 21.04
N GLY A 849 1.43 14.69 20.73
CA GLY A 849 2.40 15.23 21.72
C GLY A 849 2.87 16.63 21.44
N GLY A 850 2.62 17.10 20.22
CA GLY A 850 2.66 18.51 19.91
C GLY A 850 1.28 19.11 20.12
N SER A 851 0.87 19.93 19.16
CA SER A 851 -0.44 20.56 19.14
C SER A 851 -1.55 19.54 19.34
N GLN A 852 -2.44 19.86 20.27
CA GLN A 852 -3.64 19.07 20.48
C GLN A 852 -4.72 19.45 19.46
N THR A 853 -4.79 20.66 18.94
CA THR A 853 -5.86 21.06 18.01
C THR A 853 -5.51 20.76 16.55
N LEU A 854 -4.22 20.77 16.18
CA LEU A 854 -3.77 20.60 14.80
C LEU A 854 -4.34 19.37 14.07
N PRO A 855 -4.38 18.14 14.65
CA PRO A 855 -4.95 16.98 13.96
C PRO A 855 -6.43 17.16 13.61
N LEU A 856 -7.14 17.91 14.44
CA LEU A 856 -8.55 18.18 14.26
C LEU A 856 -8.77 19.28 13.21
N GLU A 857 -7.97 20.34 13.24
CA GLU A 857 -7.98 21.40 12.22
C GLU A 857 -7.63 20.85 10.83
N GLN A 858 -6.63 19.96 10.74
CA GLN A 858 -6.28 19.26 9.51
C GLN A 858 -7.45 18.43 8.98
N ALA A 859 -8.17 17.75 9.88
CA ALA A 859 -9.36 16.98 9.48
C ALA A 859 -10.48 17.87 8.94
N CYS A 860 -10.76 19.01 9.59
CA CYS A 860 -11.74 19.97 9.09
C CYS A 860 -11.40 20.48 7.70
N ARG A 861 -10.14 20.90 7.48
CA ARG A 861 -9.70 21.40 6.16
C ARG A 861 -9.82 20.32 5.09
N TYR A 862 -9.33 19.13 5.37
CA TYR A 862 -9.36 18.01 4.44
C TYR A 862 -10.80 17.64 4.03
N PHE A 863 -11.71 17.44 5.00
CA PHE A 863 -13.08 17.05 4.65
C PHE A 863 -13.89 18.18 4.02
N ALA A 864 -13.60 19.45 4.34
CA ALA A 864 -14.18 20.58 3.65
C ALA A 864 -13.75 20.65 2.17
N GLU A 865 -12.45 20.44 1.87
CA GLU A 865 -11.93 20.39 0.50
C GLU A 865 -12.52 19.23 -0.32
N GLN A 866 -12.87 18.12 0.34
CA GLN A 866 -13.48 16.94 -0.28
C GLN A 866 -15.02 16.98 -0.32
N GLU A 867 -15.64 18.06 0.17
CA GLU A 867 -17.10 18.21 0.31
C GLU A 867 -17.76 17.08 1.14
N ILE A 868 -17.01 16.50 2.08
CA ILE A 868 -17.50 15.49 3.01
C ILE A 868 -18.03 16.19 4.27
N PRO A 869 -19.30 15.96 4.67
CA PRO A 869 -19.88 16.61 5.85
C PRO A 869 -19.08 16.32 7.12
N PHE A 870 -18.49 17.36 7.71
CA PHE A 870 -17.73 17.29 8.95
C PHE A 870 -18.08 18.52 9.80
N PRO A 871 -18.18 18.40 11.14
CA PRO A 871 -18.55 19.53 11.99
C PRO A 871 -17.56 20.69 11.83
N CYS A 872 -18.07 21.92 11.81
CA CYS A 872 -17.24 23.13 11.86
C CYS A 872 -16.66 23.28 13.27
N ILE A 873 -15.34 23.50 13.37
CA ILE A 873 -14.61 23.48 14.64
C ILE A 873 -13.96 24.83 14.86
N GLY A 874 -14.52 25.60 15.81
CA GLY A 874 -14.00 26.89 16.23
C GLY A 874 -13.31 26.80 17.59
N LEU A 875 -12.21 26.05 17.70
CA LEU A 875 -11.34 26.13 18.89
C LEU A 875 -10.38 27.30 18.71
N VAL A 876 -10.80 28.50 19.09
CA VAL A 876 -10.01 29.75 18.92
C VAL A 876 -9.15 30.09 20.16
N ASP A 877 -9.04 29.19 21.15
CA ASP A 877 -8.37 29.47 22.42
C ASP A 877 -6.93 28.91 22.52
N ASP A 878 -6.08 29.65 23.26
CA ASP A 878 -4.69 29.35 23.62
C ASP A 878 -4.50 27.85 23.98
N GLU A 879 -3.67 27.10 23.22
CA GLU A 879 -3.32 25.68 23.46
C GLU A 879 -2.95 25.34 24.93
N LYS A 880 -2.62 26.38 25.70
CA LYS A 880 -2.23 26.31 27.11
C LYS A 880 -3.37 25.95 28.06
N ASN A 881 -4.64 26.16 27.69
CA ASN A 881 -5.80 26.05 28.61
C ASN A 881 -6.90 25.10 28.10
N LEU A 882 -6.53 24.04 27.38
CA LEU A 882 -7.47 23.06 26.87
C LEU A 882 -8.15 22.24 27.99
N LYS A 883 -9.43 21.93 27.80
CA LYS A 883 -10.27 21.08 28.65
C LYS A 883 -10.26 19.64 28.20
N GLU A 884 -10.68 18.73 29.08
CA GLU A 884 -10.62 17.30 28.82
C GLU A 884 -11.59 16.82 27.72
N CYS A 885 -12.69 17.55 27.45
CA CYS A 885 -13.66 17.19 26.42
C CYS A 885 -14.35 18.42 25.83
N TYR A 886 -14.60 18.37 24.52
CA TYR A 886 -15.40 19.34 23.77
C TYR A 886 -16.47 18.61 22.97
N MET A 887 -17.66 19.19 22.85
CA MET A 887 -18.74 18.67 22.02
C MET A 887 -19.04 19.65 20.88
N PHE A 888 -18.99 19.17 19.65
CA PHE A 888 -19.41 19.89 18.45
C PHE A 888 -20.65 19.20 17.91
N ASP A 889 -21.77 19.93 17.88
CA ASP A 889 -23.06 19.34 17.52
C ASP A 889 -23.30 19.27 16.00
N GLY A 890 -22.46 19.92 15.20
CA GLY A 890 -22.57 19.93 13.74
C GLY A 890 -23.86 20.58 13.25
N ALA A 891 -24.53 21.42 14.06
CA ALA A 891 -25.78 22.06 13.69
C ALA A 891 -25.65 22.92 12.41
N ASP A 892 -24.47 23.47 12.17
CA ASP A 892 -24.16 24.31 11.01
C ASP A 892 -23.85 23.51 9.73
N THR A 893 -23.65 22.20 9.83
CA THR A 893 -23.29 21.33 8.70
C THR A 893 -24.27 20.15 8.58
N PRO A 894 -25.31 20.26 7.73
CA PRO A 894 -26.26 19.16 7.51
C PRO A 894 -25.57 17.84 7.14
N GLY A 895 -25.95 16.75 7.81
CA GLY A 895 -25.37 15.42 7.58
C GLY A 895 -24.03 15.17 8.28
N ALA A 896 -23.44 16.15 8.96
CA ALA A 896 -22.22 15.93 9.74
C ALA A 896 -22.51 15.17 11.06
N PRO A 897 -21.58 14.29 11.50
CA PRO A 897 -21.69 13.61 12.78
C PRO A 897 -21.51 14.58 13.95
N LEU A 898 -22.13 14.27 15.10
CA LEU A 898 -21.76 14.86 16.39
C LEU A 898 -20.33 14.45 16.72
N LEU A 899 -19.50 15.38 17.18
CA LEU A 899 -18.11 15.09 17.53
C LEU A 899 -17.85 15.38 19.02
N LEU A 900 -17.41 14.36 19.74
CA LEU A 900 -16.81 14.47 21.07
C LEU A 900 -15.30 14.43 20.93
N TYR A 901 -14.63 15.54 21.23
CA TYR A 901 -13.20 15.68 21.09
C TYR A 901 -12.50 15.65 22.46
N PHE A 902 -11.62 14.66 22.65
CA PHE A 902 -10.81 14.47 23.85
C PHE A 902 -9.33 14.73 23.55
N PRO A 903 -8.81 15.94 23.83
CA PRO A 903 -7.38 16.20 23.76
C PRO A 903 -6.63 15.48 24.89
N LEU A 904 -5.34 15.17 24.68
CA LEU A 904 -4.49 14.58 25.70
C LEU A 904 -3.97 15.66 26.66
N VAL A 905 -4.81 16.04 27.62
CA VAL A 905 -4.51 17.09 28.59
C VAL A 905 -4.52 16.56 30.02
N ASN A 906 -3.70 17.17 30.88
CA ASN A 906 -3.73 16.95 32.31
C ASN A 906 -4.23 18.23 32.99
N ASP A 907 -5.53 18.51 32.91
CA ASP A 907 -6.15 19.70 33.56
C ASP A 907 -6.58 19.34 34.99
N THR A 908 -7.80 18.82 35.17
CA THR A 908 -8.35 18.57 36.52
C THR A 908 -7.74 17.34 37.20
N PHE A 909 -7.25 16.35 36.44
CA PHE A 909 -6.62 15.13 37.01
C PHE A 909 -5.43 15.41 37.94
N GLN A 910 -4.75 16.55 37.78
CA GLN A 910 -3.68 16.99 38.69
C GLN A 910 -4.17 17.15 40.13
N ARG A 911 -5.46 17.47 40.31
CA ARG A 911 -6.09 17.79 41.60
C ARG A 911 -7.02 16.68 42.09
N TYR A 912 -7.54 15.85 41.19
CA TYR A 912 -8.55 14.83 41.49
C TYR A 912 -8.03 13.41 41.19
N VAL A 913 -8.42 12.44 42.04
CA VAL A 913 -8.15 11.02 41.81
C VAL A 913 -9.24 10.38 40.95
N ALA A 914 -10.48 10.80 41.18
CA ALA A 914 -11.69 10.40 40.48
C ALA A 914 -12.63 11.62 40.36
N PRO A 915 -13.62 11.62 39.47
CA PRO A 915 -14.55 12.75 39.33
C PRO A 915 -15.15 13.16 40.68
N GLY A 916 -14.96 14.42 41.07
CA GLY A 916 -15.41 14.96 42.36
C GLY A 916 -14.60 14.57 43.60
N MET A 917 -13.56 13.74 43.49
CA MET A 917 -12.73 13.30 44.62
C MET A 917 -11.31 13.88 44.59
N THR A 918 -11.03 14.83 45.49
CA THR A 918 -9.73 15.53 45.57
C THR A 918 -8.60 14.60 46.05
N ARG A 919 -7.39 14.81 45.53
CA ARG A 919 -6.17 14.13 45.98
C ARG A 919 -5.78 14.53 47.39
N SER A 920 -5.33 13.55 48.18
CA SER A 920 -4.57 13.83 49.41
C SER A 920 -3.16 14.33 49.09
N ALA A 921 -2.48 14.93 50.07
CA ALA A 921 -1.11 15.39 49.91
C ALA A 921 -0.13 14.28 49.47
N ALA A 922 -0.37 13.03 49.89
CA ALA A 922 0.44 11.86 49.51
C ALA A 922 0.21 11.41 48.06
N GLU A 923 -0.93 11.76 47.45
CA GLU A 923 -1.33 11.33 46.10
C GLU A 923 -1.06 12.38 45.02
N MET A 924 -0.61 13.58 45.39
CA MET A 924 -0.35 14.69 44.48
C MET A 924 0.67 14.33 43.39
N GLU A 925 1.72 13.59 43.73
CA GLU A 925 2.74 13.15 42.75
C GLU A 925 2.17 12.23 41.66
N GLN A 926 1.10 11.49 41.95
CA GLN A 926 0.45 10.64 40.95
C GLN A 926 -0.40 11.43 39.94
N GLY A 927 -0.80 12.66 40.28
CA GLY A 927 -1.51 13.58 39.38
C GLY A 927 -0.58 14.38 38.48
N LYS A 928 0.73 14.38 38.76
CA LYS A 928 1.73 15.04 37.93
C LYS A 928 2.10 14.17 36.74
N VAL A 929 1.43 14.41 35.62
CA VAL A 929 1.67 13.77 34.33
C VAL A 929 2.15 14.83 33.36
N ASP A 930 3.42 14.75 32.97
CA ASP A 930 4.02 15.63 31.99
C ASP A 930 3.83 15.03 30.59
N ILE A 931 2.94 15.63 29.80
CA ILE A 931 2.55 15.11 28.48
C ILE A 931 3.31 15.82 27.36
N SER A 932 3.66 17.10 27.55
CA SER A 932 4.06 18.01 26.48
C SER A 932 5.48 18.58 26.63
N SER A 933 6.14 18.45 27.79
CA SER A 933 7.50 18.97 27.91
C SER A 933 8.50 18.18 27.05
N PHE A 934 9.62 18.82 26.72
CA PHE A 934 10.72 18.19 26.01
C PHE A 934 11.28 16.95 26.73
N SER A 935 11.19 16.90 28.06
CA SER A 935 11.63 15.77 28.90
C SER A 935 10.53 14.75 29.19
N SER A 936 9.35 14.89 28.57
CA SER A 936 8.22 13.98 28.75
C SER A 936 8.62 12.53 28.44
N PRO A 937 8.30 11.56 29.32
CA PRO A 937 8.57 10.14 29.07
C PRO A 937 7.65 9.55 27.99
N TYR A 938 6.68 10.32 27.49
CA TYR A 938 5.69 9.89 26.51
C TYR A 938 5.98 10.38 25.09
N SER A 939 7.24 10.71 24.80
CA SER A 939 7.69 11.06 23.45
C SER A 939 7.39 9.95 22.45
N THR A 940 6.98 10.32 21.24
CA THR A 940 6.68 9.37 20.14
C THR A 940 7.89 8.51 19.75
N ARG A 941 9.12 8.95 20.10
CA ARG A 941 10.36 8.20 19.84
C ARG A 941 10.62 7.08 20.85
N GLU A 942 9.95 7.12 21.99
CA GLU A 942 10.14 6.12 23.04
C GLU A 942 9.44 4.81 22.66
N VAL A 943 10.19 3.72 22.81
CA VAL A 943 9.70 2.35 22.57
C VAL A 943 9.51 1.56 23.86
N SER A 944 9.81 2.19 25.00
CA SER A 944 9.61 1.64 26.35
C SER A 944 9.03 2.70 27.26
N LEU A 945 8.22 2.27 28.22
CA LEU A 945 7.62 3.15 29.20
C LEU A 945 7.75 2.52 30.58
N LYS A 946 8.24 3.26 31.58
CA LYS A 946 8.33 2.72 32.95
C LYS A 946 6.94 2.35 33.45
N ALA A 947 6.84 1.35 34.32
CA ALA A 947 5.55 0.90 34.84
C ALA A 947 4.79 2.02 35.57
N GLU A 948 5.50 2.92 36.26
CA GLU A 948 4.91 4.09 36.91
C GLU A 948 4.31 5.07 35.90
N ASP A 949 5.07 5.45 34.87
CA ASP A 949 4.62 6.36 33.82
C ASP A 949 3.47 5.76 33.02
N PHE A 950 3.51 4.44 32.76
CA PHE A 950 2.39 3.71 32.16
C PHE A 950 1.12 3.86 33.00
N ASN A 951 1.21 3.63 34.31
CA ASN A 951 0.05 3.75 35.21
C ASN A 951 -0.46 5.20 35.28
N LYS A 952 0.43 6.21 35.26
CA LYS A 952 0.05 7.63 35.29
C LYS A 952 -0.76 8.01 34.05
N LEU A 953 -0.27 7.66 32.86
CA LEU A 953 -0.97 7.94 31.59
C LEU A 953 -2.27 7.16 31.44
N LEU A 954 -2.27 5.88 31.85
CA LEU A 954 -3.48 5.04 31.89
C LEU A 954 -4.56 5.68 32.78
N LYS A 955 -4.20 6.07 34.01
CA LYS A 955 -5.14 6.69 34.96
C LYS A 955 -5.64 8.05 34.48
N LEU A 956 -4.76 8.87 33.90
CA LEU A 956 -5.13 10.16 33.34
C LEU A 956 -6.20 10.00 32.26
N THR A 957 -5.94 9.14 31.27
CA THR A 957 -6.86 8.97 30.13
C THR A 957 -8.18 8.31 30.52
N ASN A 958 -8.14 7.36 31.47
CA ASN A 958 -9.35 6.83 32.10
C ASN A 958 -10.14 7.94 32.81
N TYR A 959 -9.47 8.74 33.65
CA TYR A 959 -10.09 9.85 34.36
C TYR A 959 -10.72 10.87 33.40
N ASN A 960 -10.04 11.27 32.33
CA ASN A 960 -10.57 12.25 31.38
C ASN A 960 -11.88 11.79 30.74
N ILE A 961 -12.04 10.49 30.46
CA ILE A 961 -13.31 9.93 30.00
C ILE A 961 -14.36 9.96 31.11
N MET A 962 -14.03 9.41 32.29
CA MET A 962 -14.95 9.32 33.43
C MET A 962 -15.46 10.70 33.88
N ASN A 963 -14.60 11.71 33.88
CA ASN A 963 -14.92 13.07 34.32
C ASN A 963 -15.89 13.79 33.37
N ASN A 964 -16.04 13.30 32.13
CA ASN A 964 -16.89 13.89 31.10
C ASN A 964 -18.09 13.00 30.75
N GLU A 965 -18.49 12.09 31.65
CA GLU A 965 -19.68 11.25 31.51
C GLU A 965 -20.90 12.04 31.03
N ASN A 966 -21.22 13.15 31.69
CA ASN A 966 -22.39 13.97 31.36
C ASN A 966 -22.40 14.45 29.90
N ILE A 967 -21.25 14.87 29.36
CA ILE A 967 -21.12 15.35 27.98
C ILE A 967 -21.30 14.18 27.00
N ILE A 968 -20.71 13.02 27.31
CA ILE A 968 -20.87 11.79 26.51
C ILE A 968 -22.34 11.38 26.46
N LEU A 969 -23.01 11.30 27.62
CA LEU A 969 -24.42 10.93 27.71
C LEU A 969 -25.32 11.95 26.99
N GLN A 970 -25.00 13.24 27.09
CA GLN A 970 -25.71 14.30 26.37
C GLN A 970 -25.61 14.11 24.85
N ALA A 971 -24.42 13.87 24.31
CA ALA A 971 -24.24 13.64 22.88
C ALA A 971 -25.01 12.40 22.39
N LEU A 972 -25.00 11.31 23.16
CA LEU A 972 -25.79 10.12 22.83
C LEU A 972 -27.30 10.38 22.85
N ARG A 973 -27.80 11.16 23.83
CA ARG A 973 -29.23 11.58 23.84
C ARG A 973 -29.59 12.41 22.62
N VAL A 974 -28.74 13.37 22.24
CA VAL A 974 -28.95 14.19 21.05
C VAL A 974 -28.97 13.32 19.80
N ALA A 975 -28.06 12.35 19.67
CA ALA A 975 -28.03 11.43 18.54
C ALA A 975 -29.31 10.59 18.44
N VAL A 976 -29.75 9.98 19.55
CA VAL A 976 -31.02 9.22 19.59
C VAL A 976 -32.21 10.12 19.21
N ALA A 977 -32.27 11.34 19.75
CA ALA A 977 -33.33 12.29 19.42
C ALA A 977 -33.35 12.63 17.92
N ARG A 978 -32.19 12.86 17.30
CA ARG A 978 -32.06 13.09 15.84
C ARG A 978 -32.60 11.91 15.03
N LYS A 979 -32.30 10.66 15.43
CA LYS A 979 -32.80 9.45 14.73
C LYS A 979 -34.32 9.31 14.84
N LYS A 980 -34.91 9.60 16.00
CA LYS A 980 -36.37 9.59 16.19
C LYS A 980 -37.08 10.66 15.35
N GLN A 981 -36.50 11.86 15.26
CA GLN A 981 -37.07 12.97 14.50
C GLN A 981 -37.02 12.76 12.98
N ALA A 982 -35.98 12.08 12.46
CA ALA A 982 -35.82 11.84 11.02
C ALA A 982 -36.99 11.08 10.36
N LEU A 983 -37.76 10.28 11.11
CA LEU A 983 -39.00 9.65 10.60
C LEU A 983 -40.26 10.52 10.73
N SER A 984 -40.22 11.55 11.56
CA SER A 984 -41.39 12.40 11.85
C SER A 984 -41.64 13.44 10.75
N GLN A 985 -40.69 13.63 9.83
CA GLN A 985 -40.82 14.54 8.69
C GLN A 985 -41.41 13.82 7.47
N PRO A 986 -42.54 14.29 6.88
CA PRO A 986 -43.09 13.71 5.67
C PRO A 986 -42.10 13.86 4.50
N ALA A 987 -41.98 12.83 3.67
CA ALA A 987 -41.10 12.74 2.50
C ALA A 987 -41.35 13.79 1.37
N SER A 988 -42.14 14.84 1.61
CA SER A 988 -42.52 15.84 0.60
C SER A 988 -41.56 17.03 0.48
N GLN A 989 -40.38 17.00 1.11
CA GLN A 989 -39.35 18.05 0.97
C GLN A 989 -37.97 17.50 0.55
N ALA A 990 -37.90 16.28 0.02
CA ALA A 990 -36.75 15.89 -0.78
C ALA A 990 -36.92 16.51 -2.18
N GLN A 991 -36.47 17.76 -2.36
CA GLN A 991 -36.09 18.22 -3.69
C GLN A 991 -34.97 17.28 -4.18
N PRO A 992 -35.03 16.76 -5.42
CA PRO A 992 -33.89 16.07 -5.98
C PRO A 992 -32.74 17.08 -6.07
N SER A 993 -31.66 16.84 -5.32
CA SER A 993 -30.38 17.49 -5.55
C SER A 993 -29.97 17.20 -7.00
N ALA A 994 -29.92 18.25 -7.80
CA ALA A 994 -29.50 18.24 -9.20
C ALA A 994 -27.99 18.08 -9.33
#